data_AF-A0A094IAH3-F1
#
_entry.id   AF-A0A094IAH3-F1
#
_cell.length_a   1.000
_cell.length_b   1.000
_cell.length_c   1.000
_cell.angle_alpha   90.00
_cell.angle_beta   90.00
_cell.angle_gamma   90.00
#
_symmetry.space_group_name_H-M   'P 1'
#
loop_
_entity.id
_entity.type
_entity.pdbx_description
1 polymer ?
#
loop_
_entity_poly.entity_id
_entity_poly.type
_entity_poly.pdbx_seq_one_letter_code
_entity_poly.pdbx_strand_id
1 'polypeptide(L)'
;MSDRASKVLAKGFLPGERGKSWECLVAMVGQQRSSASHTKQAYRQPYFGRALRPSYHSQYGYAASLATQECSLWHLPLIKDLYGKHLKTACNPLATSFSSLSFENALDNQPHAPSGTLTAEIRPSKLASIAMSGAEASFVVGLISGVISIIDATKTVYDAAKDAKGQPEAFRQVAARLPLVTEILHRAKAKTGALNETAQDPLEHILKSCKGKAEKLQEIFQKVIRKDDNKWYDRYKKALSTLGKGDKVETLMGEILKDVQVIACEKLEGTASSAQLKTLEEAIREMKEMPSSLTDEAGTVAQTHSGSGDNIGHSGSGSIYARDAHHNQNVGNVTYDYGSNATINNYTAPEDPLSRLPFATHAPFNSYERQHEPACLPNTRVDLLQDIYGWADGKDGQDGRCIFWLNGLAGTGKSTISRTIARRYNEQKRLGASFFFSKGGGDVSHAGMFFTTLAGQLAFTVPSLRHYICEAVREQSDIANLSLEDQWRHLVLGPLLRLEKSHQSDIANQSFFGRWRPHFLSPPSRLDKPHQSYILVVDALDECEGDNDVRKILELLAEARSLKTVRLRVFLTSRSEIPIRRGIRRIPQVENWDFTLQNIPLDVVNRDICLFLEYKLGTIRQDWSLAADWPGEVILRQLVHKSSGLFIWAATACRFINKGEEFAEDRLNKILEGTSFEGTPEQHLDQVYLTVLRSSIPNTLAAEEKVRLYARQREILGSIAILLFPLSTTSLAKVISISETQVTQTFERLQAILEVPNDNAGFLRLHHPSFRDFLLNKDRCGDFWVDEKEAHQKLAAGCIQLMSQTLKKDICEMHAPGSQVSEVESSWIEKCLPPEVQYACLYWIQHLQRGGFQVHGGEEAHRFLQAHLLHWLEALGWMGKISEGIQAILALEAHVPVHESPTLHAFIHDARRFAIYNRSVIEQAPIQSYCSALIFAAEKSIIRETFEKCIPTWIERKPRVQAHWSAALQTLEGHSDSVNSVAFSPDDKQVVSGSYDKT
;
A
#
# COMPACT_ATOMS: atom_id res chain seq x y z
N MET A 1 18.97 -7.93 53.31
CA MET A 1 18.42 -7.39 54.58
C MET A 1 17.48 -6.26 54.18
N SER A 2 16.18 -6.31 54.51
CA SER A 2 15.60 -6.19 55.87
C SER A 2 15.74 -4.75 56.38
N ASP A 3 14.69 -3.99 56.69
CA ASP A 3 13.24 -4.29 56.66
C ASP A 3 12.40 -2.99 56.59
N ARG A 4 11.07 -3.12 56.37
CA ARG A 4 9.95 -2.24 56.84
C ARG A 4 9.99 -0.69 56.69
N ALA A 5 8.86 0.03 56.74
CA ALA A 5 7.48 -0.23 56.32
C ALA A 5 6.60 1.04 56.48
N SER A 6 5.62 1.19 55.57
CA SER A 6 4.22 1.58 55.87
C SER A 6 3.83 2.98 56.40
N LYS A 7 2.65 3.42 55.90
CA LYS A 7 1.56 4.14 56.63
C LYS A 7 1.75 5.64 56.92
N VAL A 8 0.70 6.50 56.84
CA VAL A 8 -0.67 6.33 56.30
C VAL A 8 -1.42 7.67 56.07
N LEU A 9 -2.42 7.67 55.17
CA LEU A 9 -3.54 8.64 55.02
C LEU A 9 -3.19 10.13 54.72
N ALA A 10 -4.14 11.01 54.43
CA ALA A 10 -5.24 11.00 53.44
C ALA A 10 -5.99 12.36 53.47
N LYS A 11 -6.66 12.71 52.36
CA LYS A 11 -7.46 13.94 52.15
C LYS A 11 -6.61 15.22 52.10
N GLY A 12 -6.80 16.19 51.20
CA GLY A 12 -7.74 16.25 50.07
C GLY A 12 -8.64 17.48 50.14
N PHE A 13 -8.30 18.54 49.41
CA PHE A 13 -9.17 19.68 49.11
C PHE A 13 -8.81 20.30 47.74
N LEU A 14 -9.84 20.75 47.05
CA LEU A 14 -9.88 21.59 45.85
C LEU A 14 -10.90 22.72 46.14
N PRO A 15 -11.00 23.81 45.35
CA PRO A 15 -10.03 24.46 44.45
C PRO A 15 -9.92 25.99 44.73
N GLY A 16 -9.14 26.72 43.92
CA GLY A 16 -9.07 28.20 43.90
C GLY A 16 -7.79 28.67 43.22
N GLU A 17 -7.73 29.04 41.93
CA GLU A 17 -8.32 30.19 41.21
C GLU A 17 -7.54 31.52 41.40
N ARG A 18 -7.05 32.08 40.27
CA ARG A 18 -6.31 33.37 40.10
C ARG A 18 -4.88 33.38 40.70
N GLY A 19 -3.87 34.00 40.08
CA GLY A 19 -3.78 34.64 38.76
C GLY A 19 -3.09 36.00 38.79
N LYS A 20 -2.16 36.26 37.85
CA LYS A 20 -1.25 37.43 37.75
C LYS A 20 -0.11 37.38 38.80
N SER A 21 1.16 37.27 38.41
CA SER A 21 2.01 38.29 37.75
C SER A 21 2.41 39.41 38.71
N TRP A 22 3.70 39.47 39.07
CA TRP A 22 4.63 40.54 38.68
C TRP A 22 6.08 40.08 38.91
N GLU A 23 7.03 40.73 38.23
CA GLU A 23 8.47 40.44 38.32
C GLU A 23 9.20 41.36 39.32
N CYS A 24 10.51 41.14 39.44
CA CYS A 24 11.56 42.10 39.78
C CYS A 24 11.94 42.40 41.26
N LEU A 25 13.24 42.16 41.50
CA LEU A 25 14.27 43.08 42.03
C LEU A 25 14.78 42.96 43.47
N VAL A 26 16.10 43.25 43.59
CA VAL A 26 16.94 43.42 44.80
C VAL A 26 17.25 42.09 45.54
N ALA A 27 18.47 41.78 46.03
CA ALA A 27 19.70 42.58 46.22
C ALA A 27 20.99 41.88 45.74
N MET A 28 22.05 42.67 45.54
CA MET A 28 23.45 42.18 45.51
C MET A 28 24.16 42.49 46.83
N VAL A 29 24.90 41.51 47.38
CA VAL A 29 26.04 41.70 48.31
C VAL A 29 27.03 40.55 48.04
N GLY A 30 28.35 40.72 47.92
CA GLY A 30 29.15 41.95 47.78
C GLY A 30 30.57 41.80 48.35
N GLN A 31 31.61 42.03 47.52
CA GLN A 31 33.03 42.33 47.90
C GLN A 31 33.82 41.22 48.68
N GLN A 32 35.17 41.13 48.67
CA GLN A 32 36.25 41.53 47.74
C GLN A 32 37.58 40.83 48.20
N ARG A 33 38.62 40.76 47.33
CA ARG A 33 40.07 40.51 47.68
C ARG A 33 40.42 39.08 48.16
N SER A 34 41.67 38.58 48.10
CA SER A 34 42.98 39.11 47.59
C SER A 34 43.95 37.99 47.11
N SER A 35 45.00 38.41 46.42
CA SER A 35 46.12 37.67 45.79
C SER A 35 47.19 37.05 46.72
N ALA A 36 47.78 35.91 46.30
CA ALA A 36 49.20 35.48 46.44
C ALA A 36 49.36 34.02 45.95
N SER A 37 50.52 33.43 45.64
CA SER A 37 51.67 33.72 44.75
C SER A 37 52.83 32.75 45.09
N HIS A 38 53.52 32.19 44.08
CA HIS A 38 54.87 31.55 44.08
C HIS A 38 55.13 30.04 44.38
N THR A 39 55.70 29.37 43.34
CA THR A 39 56.86 28.41 43.37
C THR A 39 56.69 26.98 43.96
N LYS A 40 57.44 25.91 43.56
CA LYS A 40 58.50 25.67 42.53
C LYS A 40 58.74 24.14 42.28
N GLN A 41 59.14 23.76 41.05
CA GLN A 41 60.04 22.61 40.66
C GLN A 41 59.62 21.16 41.05
N ALA A 42 60.06 20.05 40.40
CA ALA A 42 60.74 19.74 39.12
C ALA A 42 60.43 18.25 38.74
N TYR A 43 60.64 17.71 37.52
CA TYR A 43 61.94 17.17 37.04
C TYR A 43 61.94 16.71 35.55
N ARG A 44 63.09 16.91 34.88
CA ARG A 44 63.71 16.21 33.71
C ARG A 44 62.89 15.58 32.55
N GLN A 45 63.16 16.09 31.34
CA GLN A 45 63.30 15.34 30.05
C GLN A 45 64.79 14.84 29.90
N PRO A 46 65.32 14.18 28.81
CA PRO A 46 65.29 14.65 27.38
C PRO A 46 65.52 13.62 26.20
N TYR A 47 65.52 14.15 24.95
CA TYR A 47 66.11 13.65 23.66
C TYR A 47 65.50 12.44 22.92
N PHE A 48 65.57 12.29 21.56
CA PHE A 48 66.09 13.09 20.40
C PHE A 48 65.13 12.86 19.18
N GLY A 49 64.80 13.81 18.28
CA GLY A 49 65.47 14.17 16.99
C GLY A 49 65.39 13.07 15.89
N ARG A 50 65.08 13.26 14.59
CA ARG A 50 64.77 14.37 13.63
C ARG A 50 63.78 13.78 12.56
N ALA A 51 62.76 14.45 11.99
CA ALA A 51 62.71 15.61 11.08
C ALA A 51 63.34 15.43 9.66
N LEU A 52 62.50 15.34 8.60
CA LEU A 52 62.63 16.01 7.28
C LEU A 52 61.43 15.72 6.31
N ARG A 53 61.16 16.66 5.38
CA ARG A 53 60.34 16.57 4.13
C ARG A 53 61.30 16.72 2.90
N PRO A 54 60.94 16.92 1.60
CA PRO A 54 59.63 17.02 0.90
C PRO A 54 59.52 16.38 -0.53
N SER A 55 58.42 16.70 -1.25
CA SER A 55 58.33 17.16 -2.67
C SER A 55 58.35 16.25 -3.93
N TYR A 56 57.21 16.34 -4.68
CA TYR A 56 57.02 16.60 -6.13
C TYR A 56 57.23 15.55 -7.28
N HIS A 57 56.42 15.77 -8.34
CA HIS A 57 56.40 15.19 -9.72
C HIS A 57 55.97 13.70 -9.87
N SER A 58 55.05 13.26 -10.75
CA SER A 58 54.68 13.52 -12.18
C SER A 58 55.59 12.79 -13.20
N GLN A 59 55.19 12.31 -14.38
CA GLN A 59 53.98 12.48 -15.23
C GLN A 59 53.93 11.37 -16.34
N TYR A 60 52.82 11.25 -17.12
CA TYR A 60 52.63 10.39 -18.34
C TYR A 60 52.62 8.84 -18.14
N GLY A 61 52.03 8.02 -19.04
CA GLY A 61 51.10 8.29 -20.15
C GLY A 61 51.15 7.28 -21.32
N TYR A 62 49.99 6.96 -21.93
CA TYR A 62 49.78 6.17 -23.18
C TYR A 62 50.16 4.66 -23.15
N ALA A 63 49.59 3.74 -23.97
CA ALA A 63 48.27 3.65 -24.64
C ALA A 63 48.06 2.26 -25.31
N ALA A 64 46.81 1.93 -25.67
CA ALA A 64 46.39 0.94 -26.71
C ALA A 64 46.72 -0.56 -26.50
N SER A 65 46.05 -1.56 -27.11
CA SER A 65 44.68 -1.70 -27.70
C SER A 65 44.46 -3.16 -28.15
N LEU A 66 43.19 -3.56 -28.42
CA LEU A 66 42.78 -4.81 -29.13
C LEU A 66 43.05 -6.15 -28.38
N ALA A 67 42.26 -7.22 -28.51
CA ALA A 67 40.90 -7.42 -29.05
C ALA A 67 40.27 -8.73 -28.47
N THR A 68 38.98 -8.98 -28.78
CA THR A 68 38.27 -10.28 -28.97
C THR A 68 38.81 -11.61 -28.40
N GLN A 69 38.03 -12.64 -28.00
CA GLN A 69 36.59 -12.91 -27.76
C GLN A 69 36.48 -14.42 -27.35
N GLU A 70 35.28 -14.93 -27.01
CA GLU A 70 34.88 -16.36 -26.96
C GLU A 70 35.29 -17.27 -25.76
N CYS A 71 34.28 -17.54 -24.91
CA CYS A 71 33.64 -18.84 -24.61
C CYS A 71 34.42 -20.13 -24.23
N SER A 72 33.73 -20.94 -23.39
CA SER A 72 33.93 -22.38 -23.06
C SER A 72 34.83 -22.70 -21.85
N LEU A 73 34.57 -23.65 -20.93
CA LEU A 73 33.42 -24.41 -20.38
C LEU A 73 34.04 -25.63 -19.61
N TRP A 74 33.94 -25.68 -18.26
CA TRP A 74 34.16 -26.85 -17.34
C TRP A 74 35.53 -27.61 -17.40
N HIS A 75 36.11 -28.19 -16.34
CA HIS A 75 35.56 -29.19 -15.41
C HIS A 75 36.37 -29.38 -14.09
N LEU A 76 35.77 -30.13 -13.15
CA LEU A 76 36.32 -30.69 -11.89
C LEU A 76 37.31 -31.87 -12.09
N PRO A 77 37.99 -32.30 -11.01
CA PRO A 77 38.23 -33.72 -10.78
C PRO A 77 37.93 -34.27 -9.35
N LEU A 78 37.24 -35.42 -9.33
CA LEU A 78 37.35 -36.66 -8.51
C LEU A 78 37.87 -36.62 -7.04
N ILE A 79 37.23 -37.23 -6.02
CA ILE A 79 36.67 -38.61 -5.79
C ILE A 79 37.68 -39.64 -5.25
N LYS A 80 37.28 -40.30 -4.14
CA LYS A 80 37.56 -41.70 -3.68
C LYS A 80 36.70 -41.97 -2.44
N ASP A 81 36.31 -43.17 -2.01
CA ASP A 81 36.30 -44.58 -2.49
C ASP A 81 35.26 -45.29 -1.57
N LEU A 82 34.55 -46.39 -1.86
CA LEU A 82 34.33 -47.22 -3.06
C LEU A 82 32.90 -47.85 -2.88
N TYR A 83 32.46 -49.09 -3.16
CA TYR A 83 32.99 -50.34 -3.73
C TYR A 83 31.83 -51.16 -4.34
N GLY A 84 32.07 -51.96 -5.39
CA GLY A 84 31.14 -53.01 -5.83
C GLY A 84 31.65 -53.81 -7.04
N LYS A 85 31.45 -55.15 -7.03
CA LYS A 85 31.51 -56.11 -8.17
C LYS A 85 31.53 -57.56 -7.66
N HIS A 86 30.78 -58.48 -8.30
CA HIS A 86 31.34 -59.53 -9.17
C HIS A 86 30.29 -60.50 -9.78
N LEU A 87 30.60 -60.95 -11.02
CA LEU A 87 30.31 -62.26 -11.65
C LEU A 87 28.87 -62.82 -11.86
N LYS A 88 28.44 -62.76 -13.14
CA LYS A 88 28.14 -63.86 -14.10
C LYS A 88 27.21 -65.07 -13.75
N THR A 89 26.59 -65.52 -14.85
CA THR A 89 26.07 -66.88 -15.17
C THR A 89 24.70 -67.29 -14.60
N ALA A 90 24.10 -68.32 -15.20
CA ALA A 90 22.67 -68.63 -15.16
C ALA A 90 22.37 -70.14 -15.09
N CYS A 91 21.08 -70.46 -15.03
CA CYS A 91 20.40 -71.77 -15.04
C CYS A 91 19.97 -72.36 -13.67
N ASN A 92 18.68 -72.73 -13.66
CA ASN A 92 17.91 -73.54 -12.69
C ASN A 92 18.44 -75.00 -12.56
N PRO A 93 17.89 -75.91 -11.69
CA PRO A 93 16.61 -75.86 -10.95
C PRO A 93 16.67 -76.36 -9.48
N LEU A 94 15.47 -76.61 -8.90
CA LEU A 94 15.15 -77.43 -7.71
C LEU A 94 15.40 -76.83 -6.31
N ALA A 95 14.73 -77.27 -5.23
CA ALA A 95 13.30 -77.51 -4.93
C ALA A 95 13.16 -78.28 -3.59
N THR A 96 12.14 -77.96 -2.79
CA THR A 96 11.75 -78.64 -1.51
C THR A 96 12.81 -78.60 -0.39
N SER A 97 12.47 -78.68 0.91
CA SER A 97 11.26 -79.13 1.62
C SER A 97 11.03 -78.23 2.87
N PHE A 98 10.15 -78.46 3.87
CA PHE A 98 9.28 -79.59 4.23
C PHE A 98 8.11 -79.10 5.16
N SER A 99 6.92 -79.71 5.03
CA SER A 99 5.89 -79.98 6.08
C SER A 99 5.19 -78.83 6.88
N SER A 100 3.89 -78.93 7.23
CA SER A 100 2.82 -79.86 6.78
C SER A 100 1.43 -79.57 7.42
N LEU A 101 0.35 -79.71 6.63
CA LEU A 101 -0.97 -80.31 6.98
C LEU A 101 -1.84 -79.63 8.07
N SER A 102 -3.19 -79.71 8.09
CA SER A 102 -4.26 -80.36 7.27
C SER A 102 -5.56 -79.51 7.38
N PHE A 103 -6.80 -79.85 6.95
CA PHE A 103 -7.45 -81.03 6.35
C PHE A 103 -8.63 -80.58 5.43
N GLU A 104 -9.27 -81.51 4.74
CA GLU A 104 -10.43 -81.37 3.85
C GLU A 104 -11.80 -81.41 4.58
N ASN A 105 -12.86 -80.79 4.04
CA ASN A 105 -13.95 -81.46 3.28
C ASN A 105 -15.16 -80.55 2.96
N ALA A 106 -16.09 -81.03 2.13
CA ALA A 106 -17.27 -80.31 1.61
C ALA A 106 -18.62 -80.85 2.16
N LEU A 107 -19.72 -80.12 1.96
CA LEU A 107 -21.05 -80.63 1.50
C LEU A 107 -22.13 -79.52 1.38
N ASP A 108 -23.24 -79.84 0.69
CA ASP A 108 -24.41 -78.98 0.45
C ASP A 108 -25.33 -78.80 1.67
N ASN A 109 -26.05 -77.65 1.75
CA ASN A 109 -27.53 -77.57 1.63
C ASN A 109 -28.15 -76.23 2.15
N GLN A 110 -29.35 -75.91 1.66
CA GLN A 110 -30.34 -74.99 2.26
C GLN A 110 -31.30 -75.79 3.20
N PRO A 111 -32.36 -75.22 3.86
CA PRO A 111 -32.88 -73.84 3.89
C PRO A 111 -33.20 -73.30 5.32
N HIS A 112 -33.93 -72.16 5.36
CA HIS A 112 -34.84 -71.65 6.41
C HIS A 112 -34.40 -70.45 7.28
N ALA A 113 -35.28 -69.45 7.28
CA ALA A 113 -35.47 -68.38 8.28
C ALA A 113 -36.57 -68.84 9.30
N PRO A 114 -37.01 -68.10 10.36
CA PRO A 114 -36.96 -66.64 10.53
C PRO A 114 -36.70 -66.10 11.98
N SER A 115 -36.79 -64.76 12.14
CA SER A 115 -36.72 -63.96 13.40
C SER A 115 -35.37 -64.02 14.16
N GLY A 116 -34.90 -63.02 14.90
CA GLY A 116 -35.37 -61.68 15.31
C GLY A 116 -34.55 -61.30 16.58
N THR A 117 -34.19 -60.06 16.93
CA THR A 117 -34.62 -58.72 16.49
C THR A 117 -33.53 -57.68 16.86
N LEU A 118 -33.61 -56.45 16.32
CA LEU A 118 -33.02 -55.19 16.85
C LEU A 118 -31.48 -55.07 16.99
N THR A 119 -30.86 -54.48 15.95
CA THR A 119 -29.95 -53.32 16.12
C THR A 119 -30.47 -52.17 15.24
N ALA A 120 -30.13 -50.93 15.57
CA ALA A 120 -30.69 -49.73 14.92
C ALA A 120 -29.62 -48.93 14.16
N GLU A 121 -29.73 -48.87 12.84
CA GLU A 121 -28.94 -47.97 12.00
C GLU A 121 -29.64 -46.62 11.81
N ILE A 122 -28.87 -45.53 11.87
CA ILE A 122 -29.33 -44.18 11.51
C ILE A 122 -28.88 -43.88 10.07
N ARG A 123 -29.82 -43.36 9.28
CA ARG A 123 -29.69 -43.21 7.82
C ARG A 123 -28.65 -42.17 7.41
N PRO A 124 -27.87 -42.40 6.33
CA PRO A 124 -27.40 -41.31 5.48
C PRO A 124 -28.59 -40.71 4.69
N SER A 125 -28.64 -39.38 4.59
CA SER A 125 -29.73 -38.68 3.89
C SER A 125 -29.55 -38.69 2.37
N LYS A 126 -30.63 -38.95 1.63
CA LYS A 126 -30.65 -38.77 0.16
C LYS A 126 -30.36 -37.32 -0.20
N LEU A 127 -29.33 -37.11 -1.01
CA LEU A 127 -29.27 -36.01 -1.98
C LEU A 127 -29.41 -36.65 -3.37
N ALA A 128 -30.49 -36.34 -4.08
CA ALA A 128 -30.72 -36.86 -5.42
C ALA A 128 -29.97 -35.99 -6.43
N SER A 129 -28.94 -36.55 -7.08
CA SER A 129 -28.33 -35.95 -8.27
C SER A 129 -29.34 -36.00 -9.42
N ILE A 130 -30.04 -34.89 -9.66
CA ILE A 130 -30.91 -34.74 -10.83
C ILE A 130 -30.01 -34.72 -12.06
N ALA A 131 -30.13 -35.74 -12.92
CA ALA A 131 -29.52 -35.72 -14.24
C ALA A 131 -30.28 -34.72 -15.14
N MET A 132 -29.54 -33.98 -15.96
CA MET A 132 -30.02 -32.77 -16.65
C MET A 132 -31.28 -32.98 -17.50
N SER A 133 -32.04 -31.90 -17.69
CA SER A 133 -32.90 -31.79 -18.87
C SER A 133 -32.03 -31.76 -20.14
N GLY A 134 -32.49 -32.43 -21.21
CA GLY A 134 -31.75 -32.50 -22.47
C GLY A 134 -31.61 -31.16 -23.20
N ALA A 135 -32.36 -30.12 -22.80
CA ALA A 135 -32.36 -28.81 -23.44
C ALA A 135 -31.21 -27.91 -22.96
N GLU A 136 -31.01 -27.79 -21.63
CA GLU A 136 -29.99 -26.89 -21.07
C GLU A 136 -28.56 -27.38 -21.33
N ALA A 137 -28.34 -28.70 -21.28
CA ALA A 137 -27.08 -29.31 -21.71
C ALA A 137 -26.73 -28.93 -23.16
N SER A 138 -27.73 -28.94 -24.04
CA SER A 138 -27.59 -28.58 -25.45
C SER A 138 -27.20 -27.10 -25.64
N PHE A 139 -27.69 -26.20 -24.78
CA PHE A 139 -27.37 -24.78 -24.85
C PHE A 139 -25.90 -24.48 -24.49
N VAL A 140 -25.39 -25.05 -23.38
CA VAL A 140 -23.98 -24.89 -22.99
C VAL A 140 -23.04 -25.52 -24.02
N VAL A 141 -23.38 -26.72 -24.53
CA VAL A 141 -22.67 -27.37 -25.64
C VAL A 141 -22.70 -26.51 -26.91
N GLY A 142 -23.81 -25.83 -27.18
CA GLY A 142 -23.96 -24.88 -28.28
C GLY A 142 -23.05 -23.67 -28.16
N LEU A 143 -22.97 -23.05 -26.96
CA LEU A 143 -22.07 -21.92 -26.71
C LEU A 143 -20.59 -22.30 -26.90
N ILE A 144 -20.14 -23.42 -26.32
CA ILE A 144 -18.75 -23.90 -26.51
C ILE A 144 -18.46 -24.18 -27.98
N SER A 145 -19.41 -24.80 -28.70
CA SER A 145 -19.28 -25.06 -30.14
C SER A 145 -19.21 -23.77 -30.96
N GLY A 146 -19.92 -22.72 -30.56
CA GLY A 146 -19.85 -21.39 -31.15
C GLY A 146 -18.45 -20.77 -30.99
N VAL A 147 -17.89 -20.76 -29.77
CA VAL A 147 -16.54 -20.22 -29.51
C VAL A 147 -15.48 -20.95 -30.33
N ILE A 148 -15.52 -22.29 -30.36
CA ILE A 148 -14.62 -23.11 -31.20
C ILE A 148 -14.74 -22.70 -32.68
N SER A 149 -15.95 -22.62 -33.22
CA SER A 149 -16.17 -22.25 -34.63
C SER A 149 -15.66 -20.87 -35.00
N ILE A 150 -15.68 -19.91 -34.07
CA ILE A 150 -15.16 -18.55 -34.26
C ILE A 150 -13.62 -18.54 -34.26
N ILE A 151 -13.01 -19.31 -33.35
CA ILE A 151 -11.55 -19.42 -33.21
C ILE A 151 -10.94 -20.17 -34.40
N ASP A 152 -11.56 -21.27 -34.83
CA ASP A 152 -11.13 -22.02 -36.01
C ASP A 152 -11.34 -21.23 -37.31
N ALA A 153 -12.39 -20.40 -37.40
CA ALA A 153 -12.57 -19.46 -38.50
C ALA A 153 -11.52 -18.32 -38.48
N THR A 154 -11.19 -17.78 -37.30
CA THR A 154 -10.11 -16.79 -37.12
C THR A 154 -8.76 -17.36 -37.57
N LYS A 155 -8.47 -18.61 -37.19
CA LYS A 155 -7.28 -19.33 -37.63
C LYS A 155 -7.29 -19.57 -39.14
N THR A 156 -8.41 -20.01 -39.71
CA THR A 156 -8.55 -20.22 -41.17
C THR A 156 -8.32 -18.93 -41.96
N VAL A 157 -8.82 -17.80 -41.44
CA VAL A 157 -8.59 -16.46 -41.99
C VAL A 157 -7.10 -16.09 -41.93
N TYR A 158 -6.41 -16.35 -40.81
CA TYR A 158 -4.96 -16.15 -40.67
C TYR A 158 -4.14 -17.04 -41.63
N ASP A 159 -4.40 -18.35 -41.66
CA ASP A 159 -3.69 -19.32 -42.48
C ASP A 159 -3.86 -19.05 -44.00
N ALA A 160 -4.94 -18.37 -44.39
CA ALA A 160 -5.14 -17.89 -45.77
C ALA A 160 -4.26 -16.68 -46.14
N ALA A 161 -3.70 -15.94 -45.18
CA ALA A 161 -2.85 -14.76 -45.40
C ALA A 161 -1.40 -15.13 -45.76
N LYS A 162 -1.24 -15.83 -46.90
CA LYS A 162 -0.02 -16.50 -47.40
C LYS A 162 1.27 -15.66 -47.60
N ASP A 163 1.32 -14.40 -47.17
CA ASP A 163 2.45 -13.49 -47.42
C ASP A 163 3.20 -13.15 -46.12
N ALA A 164 4.34 -13.82 -45.91
CA ALA A 164 5.05 -13.87 -44.63
C ALA A 164 6.15 -12.81 -44.45
N LYS A 165 6.07 -11.68 -45.17
CA LYS A 165 6.95 -10.51 -44.96
C LYS A 165 6.12 -9.30 -44.55
N GLY A 166 6.31 -8.84 -43.31
CA GLY A 166 5.67 -7.63 -42.77
C GLY A 166 4.42 -7.86 -41.90
N GLN A 167 4.12 -9.09 -41.49
CA GLN A 167 3.10 -9.36 -40.47
C GLN A 167 3.66 -9.00 -39.07
N PRO A 168 3.03 -8.11 -38.27
CA PRO A 168 3.54 -7.75 -36.95
C PRO A 168 3.46 -8.89 -35.93
N GLU A 169 4.39 -8.85 -34.97
CA GLU A 169 4.62 -9.97 -34.05
C GLU A 169 3.40 -10.36 -33.22
N ALA A 170 2.64 -9.38 -32.73
CA ALA A 170 1.43 -9.62 -31.95
C ALA A 170 0.41 -10.52 -32.68
N PHE A 171 0.25 -10.38 -34.00
CA PHE A 171 -0.66 -11.25 -34.77
C PHE A 171 -0.12 -12.68 -34.90
N ARG A 172 1.21 -12.85 -35.02
CA ARG A 172 1.85 -14.18 -35.10
C ARG A 172 1.73 -14.93 -33.77
N GLN A 173 2.00 -14.24 -32.67
CA GLN A 173 1.91 -14.79 -31.32
C GLN A 173 0.46 -15.11 -30.92
N VAL A 174 -0.49 -14.21 -31.23
CA VAL A 174 -1.93 -14.50 -31.04
C VAL A 174 -2.35 -15.72 -31.86
N ALA A 175 -1.98 -15.81 -33.14
CA ALA A 175 -2.32 -16.97 -33.97
C ALA A 175 -1.74 -18.29 -33.43
N ALA A 176 -0.52 -18.26 -32.87
CA ALA A 176 0.13 -19.43 -32.26
C ALA A 176 -0.60 -19.95 -31.00
N ARG A 177 -1.40 -19.12 -30.32
CA ARG A 177 -2.16 -19.52 -29.12
C ARG A 177 -3.61 -19.95 -29.40
N LEU A 178 -4.17 -19.70 -30.60
CA LEU A 178 -5.51 -20.18 -31.00
C LEU A 178 -5.71 -21.72 -30.82
N PRO A 179 -4.75 -22.60 -31.21
CA PRO A 179 -4.96 -24.06 -31.11
C PRO A 179 -5.10 -24.56 -29.67
N LEU A 180 -4.42 -23.92 -28.71
CA LEU A 180 -4.50 -24.26 -27.28
C LEU A 180 -5.92 -24.03 -26.74
N VAL A 181 -6.55 -22.93 -27.15
CA VAL A 181 -7.93 -22.61 -26.77
C VAL A 181 -8.91 -23.61 -27.37
N THR A 182 -8.82 -23.90 -28.68
CA THR A 182 -9.66 -24.91 -29.34
C THR A 182 -9.54 -26.28 -28.65
N GLU A 183 -8.33 -26.73 -28.29
CA GLU A 183 -8.13 -28.03 -27.63
C GLU A 183 -8.79 -28.10 -26.25
N ILE A 184 -8.61 -27.08 -25.40
CA ILE A 184 -9.21 -27.03 -24.06
C ILE A 184 -10.74 -26.96 -24.16
N LEU A 185 -11.29 -26.18 -25.09
CA LEU A 185 -12.73 -26.08 -25.31
C LEU A 185 -13.36 -27.38 -25.83
N HIS A 186 -12.66 -28.16 -26.67
CA HIS A 186 -13.12 -29.51 -27.05
C HIS A 186 -13.21 -30.45 -25.84
N ARG A 187 -12.23 -30.41 -24.93
CA ARG A 187 -12.24 -31.21 -23.69
C ARG A 187 -13.34 -30.74 -22.74
N ALA A 188 -13.58 -29.43 -22.64
CA ALA A 188 -14.70 -28.86 -21.90
C ALA A 188 -16.05 -29.33 -22.45
N LYS A 189 -16.25 -29.28 -23.78
CA LYS A 189 -17.46 -29.77 -24.46
C LYS A 189 -17.79 -31.23 -24.10
N ALA A 190 -16.77 -32.09 -23.99
CA ALA A 190 -16.95 -33.50 -23.61
C ALA A 190 -17.36 -33.71 -22.13
N LYS A 191 -17.06 -32.76 -21.23
CA LYS A 191 -17.38 -32.84 -19.79
C LYS A 191 -18.68 -32.14 -19.37
N THR A 192 -19.31 -31.34 -20.24
CA THR A 192 -20.56 -30.61 -19.93
C THR A 192 -21.71 -31.50 -19.44
N GLY A 193 -21.81 -32.76 -19.89
CA GLY A 193 -22.87 -33.70 -19.50
C GLY A 193 -22.83 -34.17 -18.04
N ALA A 194 -21.87 -33.70 -17.23
CA ALA A 194 -21.75 -34.00 -15.80
C ALA A 194 -21.95 -32.76 -14.89
N LEU A 195 -22.42 -31.64 -15.44
CA LEU A 195 -22.67 -30.40 -14.69
C LEU A 195 -23.90 -30.49 -13.77
N ASN A 196 -23.90 -29.69 -12.70
CA ASN A 196 -25.06 -29.44 -11.85
C ASN A 196 -25.62 -28.03 -12.10
N GLU A 197 -26.89 -27.82 -11.75
CA GLU A 197 -27.62 -26.55 -11.94
C GLU A 197 -26.87 -25.35 -11.31
N THR A 198 -26.26 -25.56 -10.15
CA THR A 198 -25.48 -24.54 -9.41
C THR A 198 -24.22 -24.04 -10.12
N ALA A 199 -23.71 -24.75 -11.12
CA ALA A 199 -22.56 -24.35 -11.93
C ALA A 199 -22.94 -23.65 -13.25
N GLN A 200 -24.23 -23.64 -13.61
CA GLN A 200 -24.70 -23.24 -14.94
C GLN A 200 -24.62 -21.72 -15.19
N ASP A 201 -25.30 -20.90 -14.39
CA ASP A 201 -25.37 -19.43 -14.59
C ASP A 201 -23.97 -18.76 -14.71
N PRO A 202 -22.97 -19.09 -13.87
CA PRO A 202 -21.62 -18.52 -14.01
C PRO A 202 -20.93 -18.97 -15.29
N LEU A 203 -21.05 -20.26 -15.64
CA LEU A 203 -20.42 -20.84 -16.84
C LEU A 203 -21.02 -20.27 -18.12
N GLU A 204 -22.34 -20.08 -18.17
CA GLU A 204 -23.04 -19.43 -19.28
C GLU A 204 -22.57 -17.99 -19.48
N HIS A 205 -22.42 -17.21 -18.39
CA HIS A 205 -21.91 -15.84 -18.45
C HIS A 205 -20.47 -15.79 -18.98
N ILE A 206 -19.58 -16.67 -18.50
CA ILE A 206 -18.18 -16.74 -18.96
C ILE A 206 -18.11 -17.17 -20.44
N LEU A 207 -18.92 -18.13 -20.87
CA LEU A 207 -18.96 -18.56 -22.27
C LEU A 207 -19.49 -17.47 -23.22
N LYS A 208 -20.48 -16.66 -22.79
CA LYS A 208 -20.95 -15.50 -23.56
C LYS A 208 -19.89 -14.40 -23.63
N SER A 209 -19.17 -14.13 -22.55
CA SER A 209 -17.99 -13.24 -22.51
C SER A 209 -16.93 -13.68 -23.52
N CYS A 210 -16.49 -14.94 -23.41
CA CYS A 210 -15.47 -15.54 -24.26
C CYS A 210 -15.86 -15.49 -25.74
N LYS A 211 -17.13 -15.79 -26.06
CA LYS A 211 -17.67 -15.68 -27.42
C LYS A 211 -17.59 -14.25 -27.97
N GLY A 212 -18.03 -13.25 -27.22
CA GLY A 212 -17.99 -11.85 -27.66
C GLY A 212 -16.56 -11.34 -27.89
N LYS A 213 -15.58 -11.76 -27.07
CA LYS A 213 -14.15 -11.46 -27.27
C LYS A 213 -13.61 -12.13 -28.54
N ALA A 214 -13.97 -13.39 -28.76
CA ALA A 214 -13.56 -14.14 -29.94
C ALA A 214 -14.17 -13.56 -31.24
N GLU A 215 -15.42 -13.08 -31.23
CA GLU A 215 -16.07 -12.42 -32.37
C GLU A 215 -15.32 -11.14 -32.78
N LYS A 216 -14.95 -10.30 -31.81
CA LYS A 216 -14.11 -9.11 -32.08
C LYS A 216 -12.74 -9.49 -32.66
N LEU A 217 -12.10 -10.53 -32.11
CA LEU A 217 -10.81 -11.00 -32.60
C LEU A 217 -10.90 -11.50 -34.05
N GLN A 218 -11.96 -12.26 -34.38
CA GLN A 218 -12.25 -12.68 -35.74
C GLN A 218 -12.47 -11.47 -36.68
N GLU A 219 -13.25 -10.48 -36.25
CA GLU A 219 -13.56 -9.29 -37.03
C GLU A 219 -12.29 -8.47 -37.35
N ILE A 220 -11.37 -8.33 -36.40
CA ILE A 220 -10.07 -7.70 -36.61
C ILE A 220 -9.27 -8.45 -37.69
N PHE A 221 -9.08 -9.76 -37.52
CA PHE A 221 -8.34 -10.58 -38.48
C PHE A 221 -8.97 -10.50 -39.88
N GLN A 222 -10.31 -10.53 -39.95
CA GLN A 222 -11.07 -10.47 -41.20
C GLN A 222 -10.99 -9.11 -41.91
N LYS A 223 -10.87 -7.99 -41.17
CA LYS A 223 -10.69 -6.63 -41.73
C LYS A 223 -9.24 -6.31 -42.13
N VAL A 224 -8.26 -6.93 -41.48
CA VAL A 224 -6.83 -6.68 -41.69
C VAL A 224 -6.27 -7.39 -42.93
N ILE A 225 -6.87 -8.51 -43.33
CA ILE A 225 -6.40 -9.38 -44.41
C ILE A 225 -6.92 -8.93 -45.79
N ARG A 226 -6.09 -9.11 -46.83
CA ARG A 226 -6.13 -8.39 -48.13
C ARG A 226 -7.52 -8.31 -48.79
N LYS A 227 -7.95 -7.08 -49.08
CA LYS A 227 -8.92 -6.73 -50.14
C LYS A 227 -8.53 -5.48 -50.94
N ASP A 228 -7.89 -4.48 -50.31
CA ASP A 228 -7.49 -3.22 -50.94
C ASP A 228 -6.02 -2.85 -50.68
N ASP A 229 -5.45 -2.03 -51.58
CA ASP A 229 -4.02 -1.67 -51.71
C ASP A 229 -3.39 -0.90 -50.52
N ASN A 230 -4.17 -0.60 -49.48
CA ASN A 230 -3.70 0.11 -48.28
C ASN A 230 -2.58 -0.64 -47.54
N LYS A 231 -1.78 0.08 -46.73
CA LYS A 231 -0.78 -0.59 -45.88
C LYS A 231 -1.48 -1.39 -44.77
N TRP A 232 -0.80 -2.41 -44.25
CA TRP A 232 -1.32 -3.31 -43.22
C TRP A 232 -1.73 -2.56 -41.94
N TYR A 233 -0.90 -1.62 -41.49
CA TYR A 233 -1.09 -0.87 -40.24
C TYR A 233 -2.28 0.10 -40.32
N ASP A 234 -2.52 0.69 -41.50
CA ASP A 234 -3.70 1.55 -41.74
C ASP A 234 -4.99 0.74 -41.72
N ARG A 235 -4.99 -0.49 -42.28
CA ARG A 235 -6.11 -1.43 -42.13
C ARG A 235 -6.34 -1.82 -40.67
N TYR A 236 -5.28 -1.99 -39.87
CA TYR A 236 -5.42 -2.31 -38.44
C TYR A 236 -5.98 -1.14 -37.63
N LYS A 237 -5.45 0.08 -37.82
CA LYS A 237 -6.02 1.31 -37.23
C LYS A 237 -7.50 1.50 -37.61
N LYS A 238 -7.87 1.22 -38.87
CA LYS A 238 -9.28 1.28 -39.34
C LYS A 238 -10.16 0.16 -38.77
N ALA A 239 -9.62 -1.03 -38.53
CA ALA A 239 -10.35 -2.11 -37.87
C ALA A 239 -10.63 -1.75 -36.40
N LEU A 240 -9.61 -1.27 -35.68
CA LEU A 240 -9.75 -0.83 -34.29
C LEU A 240 -10.65 0.40 -34.13
N SER A 241 -10.68 1.35 -35.08
CA SER A 241 -11.57 2.52 -34.98
C SER A 241 -13.06 2.19 -35.12
N THR A 242 -13.39 0.97 -35.57
CA THR A 242 -14.77 0.43 -35.57
C THR A 242 -15.07 -0.44 -34.34
N LEU A 243 -14.13 -0.55 -33.40
CA LEU A 243 -14.22 -1.30 -32.16
C LEU A 243 -13.95 -0.39 -30.95
N GLY A 244 -14.08 -0.91 -29.73
CA GLY A 244 -13.94 -0.13 -28.51
C GLY A 244 -12.49 0.12 -28.10
N LYS A 245 -12.26 1.15 -27.28
CA LYS A 245 -10.99 1.30 -26.55
C LYS A 245 -10.76 0.05 -25.70
N GLY A 246 -9.68 -0.68 -26.01
CA GLY A 246 -9.30 -1.94 -25.35
C GLY A 246 -9.26 -3.16 -26.28
N ASP A 247 -9.91 -3.10 -27.45
CA ASP A 247 -10.06 -4.24 -28.36
C ASP A 247 -8.80 -4.55 -29.20
N LYS A 248 -7.60 -4.47 -28.61
CA LYS A 248 -6.34 -4.86 -29.27
C LYS A 248 -6.19 -6.39 -29.31
N VAL A 249 -5.47 -6.94 -30.29
CA VAL A 249 -5.34 -8.41 -30.44
C VAL A 249 -4.66 -9.10 -29.26
N GLU A 250 -3.62 -8.49 -28.70
CA GLU A 250 -2.91 -8.98 -27.52
C GLU A 250 -3.83 -9.02 -26.28
N THR A 251 -4.64 -7.96 -26.10
CA THR A 251 -5.57 -7.82 -24.99
C THR A 251 -6.73 -8.82 -25.10
N LEU A 252 -7.37 -8.90 -26.28
CA LEU A 252 -8.47 -9.82 -26.54
C LEU A 252 -8.04 -11.28 -26.37
N MET A 253 -6.87 -11.68 -26.88
CA MET A 253 -6.36 -13.04 -26.68
C MET A 253 -5.99 -13.30 -25.22
N GLY A 254 -5.32 -12.36 -24.54
CA GLY A 254 -5.02 -12.46 -23.11
C GLY A 254 -6.28 -12.60 -22.23
N GLU A 255 -7.41 -12.02 -22.65
CA GLU A 255 -8.70 -12.21 -21.98
C GLU A 255 -9.43 -13.51 -22.34
N ILE A 256 -9.34 -13.97 -23.59
CA ILE A 256 -9.88 -15.27 -24.01
C ILE A 256 -9.18 -16.40 -23.25
N LEU A 257 -7.84 -16.34 -23.13
CA LEU A 257 -7.06 -17.34 -22.38
C LEU A 257 -7.45 -17.38 -20.89
N LYS A 258 -7.78 -16.24 -20.27
CA LYS A 258 -8.28 -16.15 -18.89
C LYS A 258 -9.69 -16.75 -18.75
N ASP A 259 -10.62 -16.41 -19.63
CA ASP A 259 -11.97 -17.00 -19.62
C ASP A 259 -11.89 -18.53 -19.76
N VAL A 260 -10.98 -19.03 -20.62
CA VAL A 260 -10.69 -20.45 -20.81
C VAL A 260 -10.02 -21.10 -19.58
N GLN A 261 -9.14 -20.38 -18.87
CA GLN A 261 -8.54 -20.85 -17.62
C GLN A 261 -9.61 -21.03 -16.54
N VAL A 262 -10.53 -20.08 -16.37
CA VAL A 262 -11.64 -20.19 -15.39
C VAL A 262 -12.57 -21.35 -15.74
N ILE A 263 -12.90 -21.53 -17.03
CA ILE A 263 -13.67 -22.70 -17.51
C ILE A 263 -12.95 -24.00 -17.13
N ALA A 264 -11.65 -24.10 -17.38
CA ALA A 264 -10.89 -25.34 -17.24
C ALA A 264 -10.48 -25.71 -15.80
N CYS A 265 -10.21 -24.70 -14.97
CA CYS A 265 -9.79 -24.88 -13.57
C CYS A 265 -10.98 -24.92 -12.60
N GLU A 266 -11.92 -23.98 -12.70
CA GLU A 266 -12.92 -23.78 -11.63
C GLU A 266 -14.32 -24.34 -11.95
N LYS A 267 -14.67 -24.51 -13.23
CA LYS A 267 -16.04 -24.86 -13.65
C LYS A 267 -16.16 -26.25 -14.25
N LEU A 268 -15.09 -26.76 -14.85
CA LEU A 268 -14.98 -28.11 -15.42
C LEU A 268 -13.62 -28.72 -15.06
N GLU A 269 -13.42 -28.99 -13.77
CA GLU A 269 -12.15 -29.49 -13.20
C GLU A 269 -11.55 -30.67 -14.00
N GLY A 270 -10.24 -30.61 -14.22
CA GLY A 270 -9.49 -31.64 -14.96
C GLY A 270 -9.92 -31.78 -16.43
N THR A 271 -10.36 -30.70 -17.08
CA THR A 271 -10.48 -30.64 -18.55
C THR A 271 -9.12 -30.40 -19.21
N ALA A 272 -8.28 -29.55 -18.63
CA ALA A 272 -6.88 -29.39 -18.99
C ALA A 272 -5.97 -30.32 -18.16
N SER A 273 -4.85 -30.77 -18.73
CA SER A 273 -3.76 -31.41 -17.98
C SER A 273 -2.89 -30.38 -17.25
N SER A 274 -2.11 -30.79 -16.26
CA SER A 274 -1.14 -29.91 -15.58
C SER A 274 -0.14 -29.25 -16.54
N ALA A 275 0.26 -29.96 -17.60
CA ALA A 275 1.08 -29.40 -18.67
C ALA A 275 0.33 -28.31 -19.47
N GLN A 276 -0.95 -28.54 -19.82
CA GLN A 276 -1.77 -27.55 -20.53
C GLN A 276 -2.05 -26.32 -19.66
N LEU A 277 -2.26 -26.49 -18.35
CA LEU A 277 -2.43 -25.38 -17.41
C LEU A 277 -1.16 -24.51 -17.33
N LYS A 278 0.02 -25.13 -17.21
CA LYS A 278 1.29 -24.39 -17.25
C LYS A 278 1.49 -23.64 -18.58
N THR A 279 1.17 -24.27 -19.71
CA THR A 279 1.22 -23.60 -21.03
C THR A 279 0.20 -22.47 -21.16
N LEU A 280 -0.96 -22.57 -20.48
CA LEU A 280 -2.00 -21.54 -20.46
C LEU A 280 -1.59 -20.34 -19.61
N GLU A 281 -1.00 -20.58 -18.43
CA GLU A 281 -0.41 -19.54 -17.57
C GLU A 281 0.73 -18.80 -18.29
N GLU A 282 1.61 -19.55 -18.97
CA GLU A 282 2.70 -18.99 -19.78
C GLU A 282 2.16 -18.15 -20.96
N ALA A 283 1.12 -18.62 -21.67
CA ALA A 283 0.48 -17.86 -22.73
C ALA A 283 -0.21 -16.59 -22.20
N ILE A 284 -0.84 -16.62 -21.03
CA ILE A 284 -1.44 -15.44 -20.39
C ILE A 284 -0.36 -14.43 -19.99
N ARG A 285 0.79 -14.91 -19.49
CA ARG A 285 1.96 -14.07 -19.19
C ARG A 285 2.51 -13.40 -20.44
N GLU A 286 2.74 -14.16 -21.52
CA GLU A 286 3.21 -13.63 -22.80
C GLU A 286 2.26 -12.56 -23.38
N MET A 287 0.93 -12.81 -23.40
CA MET A 287 -0.03 -11.82 -23.92
C MET A 287 -0.07 -10.54 -23.07
N LYS A 288 0.31 -10.60 -21.79
CA LYS A 288 0.46 -9.43 -20.91
C LYS A 288 1.79 -8.69 -21.13
N GLU A 289 2.85 -9.41 -21.48
CA GLU A 289 4.21 -8.89 -21.66
C GLU A 289 4.52 -8.45 -23.11
N MET A 290 3.64 -8.74 -24.07
CA MET A 290 3.85 -8.34 -25.47
C MET A 290 3.86 -6.80 -25.66
N PRO A 291 4.83 -6.26 -26.43
CA PRO A 291 4.75 -4.90 -26.95
C PRO A 291 3.46 -4.70 -27.74
N SER A 292 2.83 -3.53 -27.60
CA SER A 292 1.50 -3.34 -28.16
C SER A 292 1.48 -3.39 -29.70
N SER A 293 0.42 -3.96 -30.25
CA SER A 293 0.19 -4.08 -31.70
C SER A 293 -0.01 -2.73 -32.41
N LEU A 294 -0.15 -1.64 -31.66
CA LEU A 294 0.00 -0.26 -32.16
C LEU A 294 1.31 0.32 -31.61
N THR A 295 2.26 0.58 -32.51
CA THR A 295 3.40 1.47 -32.24
C THR A 295 2.94 2.92 -32.29
N ASP A 296 3.23 3.71 -31.27
CA ASP A 296 3.04 5.16 -31.30
C ASP A 296 4.20 5.82 -32.06
N GLU A 297 3.91 6.43 -33.22
CA GLU A 297 4.90 7.15 -34.04
C GLU A 297 5.19 8.54 -33.45
N ALA A 298 5.77 8.55 -32.24
CA ALA A 298 6.33 9.71 -31.56
C ALA A 298 7.82 9.47 -31.19
N GLY A 299 8.51 8.58 -31.91
CA GLY A 299 9.92 8.27 -31.73
C GLY A 299 10.75 8.67 -32.93
N THR A 300 11.47 9.79 -32.85
CA THR A 300 12.33 10.28 -33.93
C THR A 300 13.58 9.40 -34.07
N VAL A 301 13.57 8.47 -35.03
CA VAL A 301 14.74 7.64 -35.34
C VAL A 301 15.88 8.53 -35.83
N ALA A 302 17.03 8.46 -35.15
CA ALA A 302 18.22 9.21 -35.51
C ALA A 302 18.80 8.72 -36.85
N GLN A 303 18.48 9.43 -37.94
CA GLN A 303 19.18 9.28 -39.23
C GLN A 303 20.21 10.39 -39.40
N THR A 304 21.48 10.00 -39.44
CA THR A 304 22.62 10.91 -39.65
C THR A 304 22.66 11.40 -41.10
N HIS A 305 22.08 12.58 -41.36
CA HIS A 305 22.32 13.31 -42.60
C HIS A 305 23.32 14.44 -42.38
N SER A 306 24.53 14.24 -42.88
CA SER A 306 25.54 15.28 -43.04
C SER A 306 25.11 16.25 -44.16
N GLY A 307 24.69 17.45 -43.78
CA GLY A 307 24.35 18.55 -44.70
C GLY A 307 25.00 19.85 -44.24
N SER A 308 25.83 20.44 -45.10
CA SER A 308 26.47 21.73 -44.83
C SER A 308 25.50 22.88 -45.13
N GLY A 309 25.55 23.96 -44.35
CA GLY A 309 24.72 25.14 -44.56
C GLY A 309 24.83 26.16 -43.42
N ASP A 310 25.78 27.09 -43.53
CA ASP A 310 25.84 28.27 -42.66
C ASP A 310 24.58 29.14 -42.82
N ASN A 311 24.15 29.81 -41.74
CA ASN A 311 23.96 31.26 -41.79
C ASN A 311 23.81 31.94 -40.41
N ILE A 312 24.69 32.94 -40.26
CA ILE A 312 24.74 34.07 -39.33
C ILE A 312 23.36 34.56 -38.82
N GLY A 313 23.28 34.93 -37.54
CA GLY A 313 22.09 35.59 -36.95
C GLY A 313 22.32 37.04 -36.47
N HIS A 314 21.26 37.84 -36.54
CA HIS A 314 20.99 39.06 -35.76
C HIS A 314 19.45 39.22 -35.71
N SER A 315 18.78 39.44 -34.57
CA SER A 315 18.85 40.60 -33.67
C SER A 315 18.41 41.92 -34.32
N GLY A 316 17.11 42.25 -34.22
CA GLY A 316 16.54 43.52 -34.63
C GLY A 316 15.11 43.69 -34.12
N SER A 317 14.77 44.86 -33.57
CA SER A 317 13.44 45.19 -33.04
C SER A 317 12.82 46.34 -33.84
N GLY A 318 11.51 46.30 -34.06
CA GLY A 318 10.80 47.37 -34.78
C GLY A 318 9.29 47.17 -34.76
N SER A 319 8.56 48.20 -34.33
CA SER A 319 7.10 48.32 -34.43
C SER A 319 6.78 49.54 -35.29
N ILE A 320 5.72 49.48 -36.12
CA ILE A 320 4.87 50.61 -36.55
C ILE A 320 3.65 50.10 -37.35
N TYR A 321 2.65 50.98 -37.53
CA TYR A 321 1.28 50.68 -37.93
C TYR A 321 0.97 50.69 -39.46
N ALA A 322 0.06 49.80 -39.84
CA ALA A 322 -1.14 50.01 -40.70
C ALA A 322 -1.09 50.33 -42.21
N ARG A 323 -1.90 49.51 -42.92
CA ARG A 323 -2.89 49.82 -44.00
C ARG A 323 -2.50 49.93 -45.49
N ASP A 324 -3.39 49.30 -46.27
CA ASP A 324 -3.94 49.60 -47.60
C ASP A 324 -2.95 49.92 -48.75
N ALA A 325 -2.65 49.04 -49.73
CA ALA A 325 -3.47 48.28 -50.70
C ALA A 325 -3.84 49.05 -51.99
N HIS A 326 -3.32 48.61 -53.16
CA HIS A 326 -4.10 48.26 -54.38
C HIS A 326 -3.26 47.96 -55.65
N HIS A 327 -3.78 47.06 -56.51
CA HIS A 327 -3.58 46.96 -57.99
C HIS A 327 -2.16 46.55 -58.54
N ASN A 328 -2.00 45.73 -59.60
CA ASN A 328 -2.97 45.02 -60.46
C ASN A 328 -2.42 43.77 -61.24
N GLN A 329 -3.33 42.88 -61.64
CA GLN A 329 -3.37 41.98 -62.83
C GLN A 329 -2.25 40.98 -63.22
N ASN A 330 -2.62 39.67 -63.14
CA ASN A 330 -2.62 38.59 -64.17
C ASN A 330 -1.32 38.23 -64.96
N VAL A 331 -1.08 36.99 -65.41
CA VAL A 331 -1.95 35.86 -65.86
C VAL A 331 -1.30 34.49 -65.50
N GLY A 332 -2.09 33.44 -65.17
CA GLY A 332 -1.61 32.04 -65.31
C GLY A 332 -2.13 30.96 -64.33
N ASN A 333 -3.26 30.32 -64.66
CA ASN A 333 -3.90 29.13 -64.06
C ASN A 333 -3.12 28.21 -63.07
N VAL A 334 -3.67 28.04 -61.84
CA VAL A 334 -3.87 26.73 -61.16
C VAL A 334 -5.22 26.78 -60.43
N THR A 335 -5.92 25.65 -60.28
CA THR A 335 -7.24 25.55 -59.62
C THR A 335 -7.18 25.51 -58.08
N TYR A 336 -8.25 26.00 -57.46
CA TYR A 336 -8.40 26.18 -56.00
C TYR A 336 -8.51 24.88 -55.19
N ASP A 337 -8.03 24.94 -53.95
CA ASP A 337 -8.54 24.15 -52.82
C ASP A 337 -8.90 25.12 -51.67
N TYR A 338 -9.91 24.78 -50.86
CA TYR A 338 -10.57 25.68 -49.92
C TYR A 338 -10.11 25.43 -48.47
N GLY A 339 -8.95 25.98 -48.12
CA GLY A 339 -8.47 26.04 -46.74
C GLY A 339 -9.46 26.77 -45.84
N SER A 340 -10.27 26.01 -45.09
CA SER A 340 -11.31 26.52 -44.18
C SER A 340 -11.07 25.97 -42.78
N ASN A 341 -11.18 26.86 -41.78
CA ASN A 341 -10.71 26.62 -40.42
C ASN A 341 -11.46 25.46 -39.75
N ALA A 342 -10.76 24.35 -39.49
CA ALA A 342 -11.15 23.37 -38.50
C ALA A 342 -10.30 23.59 -37.24
N THR A 343 -10.93 24.07 -36.17
CA THR A 343 -10.29 24.21 -34.85
C THR A 343 -9.79 22.83 -34.40
N ILE A 344 -8.47 22.68 -34.20
CA ILE A 344 -7.91 21.46 -33.61
C ILE A 344 -8.22 21.49 -32.10
N ASN A 345 -9.45 21.10 -31.77
CA ASN A 345 -9.80 20.73 -30.41
C ASN A 345 -8.99 19.48 -30.08
N ASN A 346 -7.91 19.65 -29.31
CA ASN A 346 -7.20 18.56 -28.68
C ASN A 346 -8.15 17.86 -27.70
N TYR A 347 -8.88 16.86 -28.19
CA TYR A 347 -9.63 15.92 -27.36
C TYR A 347 -8.66 14.98 -26.64
N THR A 348 -7.94 15.53 -25.65
CA THR A 348 -7.54 14.75 -24.48
C THR A 348 -8.77 13.98 -24.00
N ALA A 349 -8.62 12.68 -23.76
CA ALA A 349 -9.68 11.93 -23.10
C ALA A 349 -9.92 12.59 -21.74
N PRO A 350 -11.16 12.93 -21.36
CA PRO A 350 -11.42 13.60 -20.10
C PRO A 350 -10.94 12.71 -18.96
N GLU A 351 -10.01 13.22 -18.16
CA GLU A 351 -9.51 12.53 -16.97
C GLU A 351 -10.69 12.16 -16.06
N ASP A 352 -10.67 10.95 -15.51
CA ASP A 352 -11.64 10.54 -14.51
C ASP A 352 -11.40 11.38 -13.25
N PRO A 353 -12.31 12.27 -12.80
CA PRO A 353 -11.99 13.24 -11.75
C PRO A 353 -11.53 12.59 -10.43
N LEU A 354 -11.89 11.32 -10.21
CA LEU A 354 -11.47 10.55 -9.05
C LEU A 354 -9.94 10.31 -9.00
N SER A 355 -9.22 10.38 -10.12
CA SER A 355 -7.75 10.30 -10.14
C SER A 355 -7.07 11.47 -9.43
N ARG A 356 -7.79 12.59 -9.24
CA ARG A 356 -7.32 13.79 -8.53
C ARG A 356 -7.49 13.69 -7.01
N LEU A 357 -8.15 12.65 -6.50
CA LEU A 357 -8.32 12.42 -5.07
C LEU A 357 -7.19 11.50 -4.54
N PRO A 358 -6.41 11.91 -3.53
CA PRO A 358 -5.43 11.03 -2.91
C PRO A 358 -6.15 9.87 -2.22
N PHE A 359 -5.64 8.66 -2.43
CA PHE A 359 -6.28 7.42 -2.00
C PHE A 359 -5.30 6.55 -1.23
N ALA A 360 -5.59 6.31 0.05
CA ALA A 360 -4.80 5.43 0.91
C ALA A 360 -5.04 3.96 0.52
N THR A 361 -4.18 3.42 -0.33
CA THR A 361 -4.24 2.06 -0.90
C THR A 361 -4.33 0.94 0.15
N HIS A 362 -3.77 1.18 1.35
CA HIS A 362 -3.71 0.26 2.48
C HIS A 362 -4.92 0.34 3.44
N ALA A 363 -5.86 1.26 3.18
CA ALA A 363 -7.03 1.50 4.02
C ALA A 363 -8.18 0.48 3.87
N PRO A 364 -8.51 -0.04 2.66
CA PRO A 364 -9.61 -0.98 2.50
C PRO A 364 -9.35 -2.31 3.23
N PHE A 365 -10.41 -2.92 3.79
CA PHE A 365 -10.34 -4.19 4.54
C PHE A 365 -9.77 -5.37 3.73
N ASN A 366 -9.74 -5.23 2.41
CA ASN A 366 -9.35 -6.21 1.39
C ASN A 366 -8.21 -5.72 0.48
N SER A 367 -7.44 -4.71 0.90
CA SER A 367 -6.16 -4.38 0.23
C SER A 367 -5.24 -5.60 0.20
N TYR A 368 -4.42 -5.77 -0.83
CA TYR A 368 -3.58 -6.96 -1.05
C TYR A 368 -2.79 -7.42 0.19
N GLU A 369 -2.11 -6.51 0.87
CA GLU A 369 -1.32 -6.80 2.08
C GLU A 369 -2.16 -7.35 3.25
N ARG A 370 -3.46 -7.07 3.27
CA ARG A 370 -4.41 -7.50 4.31
C ARG A 370 -5.08 -8.84 3.98
N GLN A 371 -4.76 -9.46 2.84
CA GLN A 371 -5.41 -10.69 2.36
C GLN A 371 -5.32 -11.87 3.36
N HIS A 372 -4.26 -11.93 4.16
CA HIS A 372 -4.03 -12.97 5.17
C HIS A 372 -4.54 -12.61 6.57
N GLU A 373 -5.02 -11.38 6.80
CA GLU A 373 -5.54 -10.96 8.10
C GLU A 373 -6.85 -11.71 8.44
N PRO A 374 -6.98 -12.31 9.64
CA PRO A 374 -8.12 -13.16 9.96
C PRO A 374 -9.42 -12.38 10.19
N ALA A 375 -10.53 -13.04 9.83
CA ALA A 375 -11.87 -12.76 10.34
C ALA A 375 -12.16 -13.63 11.59
N CYS A 376 -13.31 -13.45 12.22
CA CYS A 376 -13.76 -14.29 13.34
C CYS A 376 -13.90 -15.75 12.88
N LEU A 377 -13.52 -16.71 13.73
CA LEU A 377 -13.72 -18.13 13.44
C LEU A 377 -15.20 -18.50 13.58
N PRO A 378 -15.69 -19.52 12.86
CA PRO A 378 -17.02 -20.06 13.05
C PRO A 378 -17.31 -20.36 14.53
N ASN A 379 -18.52 -20.05 14.98
CA ASN A 379 -18.98 -20.20 16.37
C ASN A 379 -18.23 -19.37 17.42
N THR A 380 -17.39 -18.39 17.04
CA THR A 380 -16.81 -17.40 17.98
C THR A 380 -17.53 -16.05 17.90
N ARG A 381 -17.61 -15.30 19.01
CA ARG A 381 -18.22 -13.95 19.09
C ARG A 381 -19.68 -13.88 18.62
N VAL A 382 -20.40 -15.00 18.68
CA VAL A 382 -21.69 -15.22 18.00
C VAL A 382 -22.73 -14.18 18.38
N ASP A 383 -22.99 -13.97 19.68
CA ASP A 383 -24.07 -13.08 20.13
C ASP A 383 -23.79 -11.60 19.79
N LEU A 384 -22.53 -11.17 19.95
CA LEU A 384 -22.09 -9.83 19.55
C LEU A 384 -22.21 -9.60 18.04
N LEU A 385 -21.85 -10.59 17.22
CA LEU A 385 -22.03 -10.50 15.77
C LEU A 385 -23.51 -10.44 15.41
N GLN A 386 -24.37 -11.21 16.08
CA GLN A 386 -25.83 -11.13 15.95
C GLN A 386 -26.38 -9.73 16.27
N ASP A 387 -25.94 -9.10 17.37
CA ASP A 387 -26.33 -7.74 17.75
C ASP A 387 -25.90 -6.71 16.70
N ILE A 388 -24.65 -6.78 16.23
CA ILE A 388 -24.11 -5.89 15.20
C ILE A 388 -24.87 -6.06 13.87
N TYR A 389 -25.19 -7.30 13.46
CA TYR A 389 -26.03 -7.52 12.27
C TYR A 389 -27.47 -7.03 12.50
N GLY A 390 -28.02 -7.17 13.70
CA GLY A 390 -29.34 -6.64 14.06
C GLY A 390 -29.44 -5.12 13.92
N TRP A 391 -28.39 -4.39 14.34
CA TRP A 391 -28.23 -2.96 14.11
C TRP A 391 -28.01 -2.63 12.63
N ALA A 392 -27.04 -3.28 11.97
CA ALA A 392 -26.60 -2.97 10.61
C ALA A 392 -27.66 -3.29 9.53
N ASP A 393 -28.41 -4.39 9.70
CA ASP A 393 -29.53 -4.76 8.83
C ASP A 393 -30.82 -4.02 9.25
N GLY A 394 -30.91 -3.57 10.50
CA GLY A 394 -31.91 -2.62 10.99
C GLY A 394 -33.32 -3.21 11.04
N LYS A 395 -33.58 -4.06 12.04
CA LYS A 395 -34.94 -4.58 12.32
C LYS A 395 -35.95 -3.43 12.38
N ASP A 396 -37.05 -3.60 11.64
CA ASP A 396 -38.24 -2.75 11.59
C ASP A 396 -38.02 -1.27 11.19
N GLY A 397 -36.81 -0.91 10.74
CA GLY A 397 -36.49 0.44 10.23
C GLY A 397 -36.53 1.57 11.27
N GLN A 398 -36.86 1.30 12.53
CA GLN A 398 -37.01 2.29 13.60
C GLN A 398 -35.69 2.61 14.35
N ASP A 399 -34.66 1.74 14.26
CA ASP A 399 -33.36 2.02 14.89
C ASP A 399 -32.58 3.11 14.14
N GLY A 400 -32.73 4.34 14.63
CA GLY A 400 -32.08 5.56 14.14
C GLY A 400 -30.62 5.73 14.56
N ARG A 401 -30.01 4.78 15.28
CA ARG A 401 -28.60 4.88 15.67
C ARG A 401 -27.68 4.74 14.47
N CYS A 402 -27.04 5.83 14.06
CA CYS A 402 -26.18 5.86 12.87
C CYS A 402 -24.78 5.27 13.12
N ILE A 403 -24.28 5.32 14.35
CA ILE A 403 -22.94 4.81 14.73
C ILE A 403 -23.06 3.65 15.72
N PHE A 404 -22.29 2.58 15.47
CA PHE A 404 -22.00 1.52 16.44
C PHE A 404 -20.51 1.59 16.80
N TRP A 405 -20.20 1.85 18.07
CA TRP A 405 -18.84 1.97 18.59
C TRP A 405 -18.45 0.76 19.43
N LEU A 406 -17.64 -0.13 18.86
CA LEU A 406 -17.06 -1.28 19.54
C LEU A 406 -15.71 -0.90 20.16
N ASN A 407 -15.70 -0.70 21.49
CA ASN A 407 -14.48 -0.38 22.23
C ASN A 407 -13.99 -1.55 23.10
N GLY A 408 -12.71 -1.50 23.50
CA GLY A 408 -12.10 -2.53 24.34
C GLY A 408 -10.60 -2.38 24.47
N LEU A 409 -9.98 -3.24 25.28
CA LEU A 409 -8.53 -3.28 25.43
C LEU A 409 -7.82 -3.59 24.09
N ALA A 410 -6.51 -3.40 24.08
CA ALA A 410 -5.66 -3.91 23.02
C ALA A 410 -5.80 -5.46 22.98
N GLY A 411 -6.00 -6.05 21.80
CA GLY A 411 -5.90 -7.50 21.62
C GLY A 411 -7.15 -8.33 21.95
N THR A 412 -8.31 -7.70 22.18
CA THR A 412 -9.60 -8.38 22.44
C THR A 412 -10.35 -8.84 21.18
N GLY A 413 -9.79 -8.58 19.99
CA GLY A 413 -10.35 -8.98 18.69
C GLY A 413 -11.11 -7.90 17.91
N LYS A 414 -11.01 -6.61 18.26
CA LYS A 414 -11.71 -5.49 17.57
C LYS A 414 -11.60 -5.55 16.04
N SER A 415 -10.38 -5.47 15.50
CA SER A 415 -10.12 -5.49 14.05
C SER A 415 -10.56 -6.78 13.35
N THR A 416 -10.51 -7.91 14.06
CA THR A 416 -11.03 -9.21 13.58
C THR A 416 -12.54 -9.17 13.38
N ILE A 417 -13.26 -8.50 14.29
CA ILE A 417 -14.72 -8.28 14.18
C ILE A 417 -15.02 -7.30 13.03
N SER A 418 -14.28 -6.18 12.93
CA SER A 418 -14.39 -5.22 11.82
C SER A 418 -14.23 -5.87 10.45
N ARG A 419 -13.25 -6.77 10.31
CA ARG A 419 -12.96 -7.48 9.06
C ARG A 419 -14.04 -8.52 8.72
N THR A 420 -14.63 -9.18 9.72
CA THR A 420 -15.83 -10.02 9.55
C THR A 420 -17.01 -9.22 9.01
N ILE A 421 -17.28 -8.05 9.61
CA ILE A 421 -18.39 -7.15 9.21
C ILE A 421 -18.17 -6.62 7.81
N ALA A 422 -16.97 -6.09 7.52
CA ALA A 422 -16.62 -5.58 6.20
C ALA A 422 -16.75 -6.64 5.11
N ARG A 423 -16.24 -7.85 5.36
CA ARG A 423 -16.33 -8.99 4.43
C ARG A 423 -17.79 -9.38 4.14
N ARG A 424 -18.60 -9.58 5.18
CA ARG A 424 -20.04 -9.90 5.05
C ARG A 424 -20.80 -8.83 4.26
N TYR A 425 -20.56 -7.54 4.52
CA TYR A 425 -21.27 -6.48 3.82
C TYR A 425 -20.73 -6.20 2.42
N ASN A 426 -19.47 -6.52 2.14
CA ASN A 426 -18.91 -6.53 0.78
C ASN A 426 -19.55 -7.64 -0.07
N GLU A 427 -19.67 -8.85 0.46
CA GLU A 427 -20.39 -9.98 -0.18
C GLU A 427 -21.85 -9.63 -0.50
N GLN A 428 -22.52 -8.90 0.40
CA GLN A 428 -23.89 -8.37 0.18
C GLN A 428 -23.96 -7.15 -0.74
N LYS A 429 -22.83 -6.60 -1.23
CA LYS A 429 -22.76 -5.33 -2.00
C LYS A 429 -23.40 -4.14 -1.26
N ARG A 430 -23.20 -4.10 0.07
CA ARG A 430 -23.70 -3.08 1.01
C ARG A 430 -22.61 -2.38 1.81
N LEU A 431 -21.36 -2.86 1.81
CA LEU A 431 -20.22 -2.10 2.31
C LEU A 431 -20.00 -0.92 1.36
N GLY A 432 -20.26 0.31 1.79
CA GLY A 432 -20.02 1.51 0.98
C GLY A 432 -18.52 1.78 0.84
N ALA A 433 -17.82 1.76 1.97
CA ALA A 433 -16.37 1.93 2.08
C ALA A 433 -15.83 1.35 3.39
N SER A 434 -14.51 1.19 3.47
CA SER A 434 -13.79 0.78 4.68
C SER A 434 -12.46 1.52 4.83
N PHE A 435 -12.09 1.85 6.07
CA PHE A 435 -10.80 2.47 6.40
C PHE A 435 -10.24 1.85 7.68
N PHE A 436 -9.13 1.15 7.57
CA PHE A 436 -8.43 0.51 8.68
C PHE A 436 -7.20 1.35 9.02
N PHE A 437 -7.29 2.15 10.07
CA PHE A 437 -6.16 2.93 10.57
C PHE A 437 -5.02 2.01 11.03
N SER A 438 -3.79 2.49 10.99
CA SER A 438 -2.61 1.77 11.50
C SER A 438 -1.51 2.76 11.88
N LYS A 439 -1.06 2.71 13.14
CA LYS A 439 -0.10 3.69 13.67
C LYS A 439 1.29 3.48 13.07
N GLY A 440 1.87 4.52 12.49
CA GLY A 440 3.09 4.41 11.68
C GLY A 440 2.88 3.76 10.32
N GLY A 441 1.62 3.55 9.90
CA GLY A 441 1.24 2.96 8.62
C GLY A 441 1.23 3.92 7.42
N GLY A 442 1.90 5.08 7.49
CA GLY A 442 1.88 6.08 6.41
C GLY A 442 0.50 6.72 6.25
N ASP A 443 -0.07 6.69 5.05
CA ASP A 443 -1.34 7.36 4.70
C ASP A 443 -2.53 6.94 5.60
N VAL A 444 -2.50 5.71 6.13
CA VAL A 444 -3.50 5.17 7.07
C VAL A 444 -3.21 5.47 8.54
N SER A 445 -2.18 6.25 8.85
CA SER A 445 -1.86 6.69 10.21
C SER A 445 -2.47 8.05 10.57
N HIS A 446 -3.04 8.79 9.61
CA HIS A 446 -3.54 10.14 9.82
C HIS A 446 -4.84 10.42 9.05
N ALA A 447 -5.56 11.48 9.45
CA ALA A 447 -6.84 11.85 8.86
C ALA A 447 -6.77 12.39 7.41
N GLY A 448 -5.61 12.81 6.92
CA GLY A 448 -5.47 13.62 5.69
C GLY A 448 -6.07 13.01 4.41
N MET A 449 -6.02 11.68 4.27
CA MET A 449 -6.64 10.96 3.13
C MET A 449 -7.93 10.23 3.50
N PHE A 450 -8.51 10.48 4.68
CA PHE A 450 -9.64 9.69 5.19
C PHE A 450 -10.87 9.84 4.30
N PHE A 451 -11.41 11.06 4.15
CA PHE A 451 -12.65 11.28 3.41
C PHE A 451 -12.48 11.13 1.89
N THR A 452 -11.32 11.46 1.33
CA THR A 452 -11.00 11.20 -0.09
C THR A 452 -11.01 9.70 -0.40
N THR A 453 -10.43 8.87 0.47
CA THR A 453 -10.40 7.40 0.32
C THR A 453 -11.77 6.76 0.53
N LEU A 454 -12.60 7.30 1.43
CA LEU A 454 -14.00 6.88 1.57
C LEU A 454 -14.84 7.26 0.35
N ALA A 455 -14.70 8.48 -0.17
CA ALA A 455 -15.41 8.93 -1.37
C ALA A 455 -15.02 8.14 -2.61
N GLY A 456 -13.73 7.84 -2.79
CA GLY A 456 -13.25 6.96 -3.87
C GLY A 456 -13.92 5.57 -3.81
N GLN A 457 -13.89 4.90 -2.65
CA GLN A 457 -14.57 3.61 -2.47
C GLN A 457 -16.08 3.70 -2.73
N LEU A 458 -16.75 4.72 -2.17
CA LEU A 458 -18.19 4.95 -2.38
C LEU A 458 -18.54 5.16 -3.87
N ALA A 459 -17.68 5.85 -4.63
CA ALA A 459 -17.84 6.07 -6.06
C ALA A 459 -17.62 4.81 -6.93
N PHE A 460 -16.98 3.76 -6.40
CA PHE A 460 -16.91 2.44 -7.04
C PHE A 460 -18.05 1.52 -6.59
N THR A 461 -18.39 1.49 -5.31
CA THR A 461 -19.45 0.60 -4.78
C THR A 461 -20.86 1.08 -5.13
N VAL A 462 -21.07 2.39 -5.30
CA VAL A 462 -22.38 3.01 -5.55
C VAL A 462 -22.35 3.81 -6.87
N PRO A 463 -22.61 3.18 -8.04
CA PRO A 463 -22.49 3.85 -9.34
C PRO A 463 -23.38 5.08 -9.53
N SER A 464 -24.55 5.15 -8.87
CA SER A 464 -25.41 6.33 -8.86
C SER A 464 -24.82 7.52 -8.09
N LEU A 465 -23.99 7.25 -7.08
CA LEU A 465 -23.29 8.26 -6.28
C LEU A 465 -22.02 8.76 -6.99
N ARG A 466 -21.38 7.91 -7.81
CA ARG A 466 -20.19 8.25 -8.61
C ARG A 466 -20.36 9.55 -9.39
N HIS A 467 -21.51 9.74 -10.02
CA HIS A 467 -21.79 10.95 -10.80
C HIS A 467 -21.66 12.22 -9.94
N TYR A 468 -22.31 12.25 -8.77
CA TYR A 468 -22.30 13.40 -7.86
C TYR A 468 -20.92 13.64 -7.22
N ILE A 469 -20.14 12.58 -6.97
CA ILE A 469 -18.75 12.70 -6.48
C ILE A 469 -17.84 13.26 -7.59
N CYS A 470 -17.97 12.76 -8.82
CA CYS A 470 -17.27 13.30 -9.99
C CYS A 470 -17.72 14.72 -10.37
N GLU A 471 -18.90 15.18 -9.95
CA GLU A 471 -19.30 16.59 -10.01
C GLU A 471 -18.56 17.41 -8.96
N ALA A 472 -18.61 17.00 -7.69
CA ALA A 472 -17.94 17.72 -6.59
C ALA A 472 -16.44 17.96 -6.84
N VAL A 473 -15.71 16.98 -7.41
CA VAL A 473 -14.28 17.12 -7.74
C VAL A 473 -14.01 17.99 -8.98
N ARG A 474 -15.03 18.23 -9.83
CA ARG A 474 -14.96 19.23 -10.91
C ARG A 474 -15.37 20.63 -10.44
N GLU A 475 -16.37 20.71 -9.57
CA GLU A 475 -16.82 21.94 -8.90
C GLU A 475 -15.70 22.52 -8.01
N GLN A 476 -14.96 21.65 -7.29
CA GLN A 476 -13.87 22.05 -6.40
C GLN A 476 -12.60 21.23 -6.69
N SER A 477 -11.69 21.83 -7.46
CA SER A 477 -10.56 21.14 -8.09
C SER A 477 -9.40 20.83 -7.11
N ASP A 478 -9.32 21.56 -6.01
CA ASP A 478 -8.31 21.50 -4.94
C ASP A 478 -8.78 20.74 -3.68
N ILE A 479 -10.00 20.18 -3.72
CA ILE A 479 -10.75 19.61 -2.59
C ILE A 479 -9.98 18.65 -1.68
N ALA A 480 -8.98 17.95 -2.21
CA ALA A 480 -8.07 17.07 -1.47
C ALA A 480 -7.24 17.80 -0.39
N ASN A 481 -6.92 19.09 -0.60
CA ASN A 481 -6.10 19.91 0.28
C ASN A 481 -6.93 20.73 1.29
N LEU A 482 -8.26 20.63 1.23
CA LEU A 482 -9.19 21.37 2.09
C LEU A 482 -9.43 20.65 3.42
N SER A 483 -10.14 21.31 4.33
CA SER A 483 -10.39 20.77 5.66
C SER A 483 -11.22 19.48 5.61
N LEU A 484 -11.08 18.66 6.64
CA LEU A 484 -11.88 17.44 6.81
C LEU A 484 -13.40 17.70 6.75
N GLU A 485 -13.85 18.89 7.15
CA GLU A 485 -15.26 19.32 7.09
C GLU A 485 -15.73 19.57 5.65
N ASP A 486 -14.88 20.21 4.84
CA ASP A 486 -15.16 20.49 3.43
C ASP A 486 -15.13 19.19 2.62
N GLN A 487 -14.12 18.34 2.84
CA GLN A 487 -14.00 17.02 2.22
C GLN A 487 -15.24 16.16 2.51
N TRP A 488 -15.64 16.04 3.78
CA TRP A 488 -16.82 15.25 4.17
C TRP A 488 -18.10 15.77 3.50
N ARG A 489 -18.35 17.09 3.55
CA ARG A 489 -19.58 17.67 3.03
C ARG A 489 -19.69 17.63 1.52
N HIS A 490 -18.60 17.85 0.79
CA HIS A 490 -18.63 17.87 -0.67
C HIS A 490 -18.40 16.49 -1.31
N LEU A 491 -17.56 15.61 -0.73
CA LEU A 491 -17.26 14.31 -1.32
C LEU A 491 -18.14 13.15 -0.82
N VAL A 492 -18.80 13.28 0.34
CA VAL A 492 -19.60 12.19 0.93
C VAL A 492 -21.04 12.61 1.22
N LEU A 493 -21.26 13.55 2.14
CA LEU A 493 -22.61 13.88 2.63
C LEU A 493 -23.47 14.57 1.55
N GLY A 494 -22.92 15.55 0.84
CA GLY A 494 -23.58 16.28 -0.25
C GLY A 494 -24.04 15.35 -1.38
N PRO A 495 -23.17 14.48 -1.93
CA PRO A 495 -23.55 13.44 -2.89
C PRO A 495 -24.67 12.52 -2.39
N LEU A 496 -24.62 12.08 -1.11
CA LEU A 496 -25.67 11.25 -0.52
C LEU A 496 -27.00 12.01 -0.38
N LEU A 497 -26.96 13.31 -0.07
CA LEU A 497 -28.12 14.20 -0.05
C LEU A 497 -28.66 14.52 -1.47
N ARG A 498 -27.81 14.59 -2.52
CA ARG A 498 -28.25 14.66 -3.93
C ARG A 498 -29.01 13.37 -4.30
N LEU A 499 -28.49 12.19 -3.92
CA LEU A 499 -29.10 10.88 -4.15
C LEU A 499 -30.41 10.66 -3.36
N GLU A 500 -30.51 11.13 -2.11
CA GLU A 500 -31.75 11.09 -1.34
C GLU A 500 -32.87 11.89 -2.04
N LYS A 501 -32.55 13.06 -2.60
CA LYS A 501 -33.52 13.90 -3.31
C LYS A 501 -34.03 13.25 -4.59
N SER A 502 -33.17 12.61 -5.38
CA SER A 502 -33.61 11.93 -6.62
C SER A 502 -34.59 10.79 -6.31
N HIS A 503 -34.28 9.94 -5.33
CA HIS A 503 -35.21 8.89 -4.88
C HIS A 503 -36.55 9.44 -4.38
N GLN A 504 -36.57 10.58 -3.66
CA GLN A 504 -37.82 11.22 -3.24
C GLN A 504 -38.64 11.74 -4.44
N SER A 505 -37.99 12.32 -5.46
CA SER A 505 -38.69 12.74 -6.69
C SER A 505 -39.22 11.56 -7.52
N ASP A 506 -38.51 10.44 -7.59
CA ASP A 506 -38.99 9.26 -8.32
C ASP A 506 -40.24 8.64 -7.67
N ILE A 507 -40.26 8.54 -6.34
CA ILE A 507 -41.42 8.08 -5.58
C ILE A 507 -42.62 9.02 -5.79
N ALA A 508 -42.41 10.33 -5.75
CA ALA A 508 -43.44 11.31 -6.03
C ALA A 508 -43.99 11.20 -7.47
N ASN A 509 -43.12 11.08 -8.46
CA ASN A 509 -43.49 10.95 -9.88
C ASN A 509 -44.25 9.65 -10.17
N GLN A 510 -43.87 8.53 -9.54
CA GLN A 510 -44.62 7.27 -9.63
C GLN A 510 -46.04 7.41 -9.06
N SER A 511 -46.22 8.14 -7.95
CA SER A 511 -47.56 8.39 -7.37
C SER A 511 -48.47 9.21 -8.29
N PHE A 512 -47.91 10.10 -9.13
CA PHE A 512 -48.67 10.97 -10.03
C PHE A 512 -49.03 10.29 -11.36
N PHE A 513 -48.09 9.54 -11.97
CA PHE A 513 -48.32 8.85 -13.25
C PHE A 513 -49.04 7.50 -13.13
N GLY A 514 -49.25 6.97 -11.92
CA GLY A 514 -49.91 5.68 -11.66
C GLY A 514 -51.36 5.53 -12.15
N ARG A 515 -51.98 6.58 -12.72
CA ARG A 515 -53.34 6.55 -13.28
C ARG A 515 -53.41 6.24 -14.79
N TRP A 516 -52.30 6.35 -15.54
CA TRP A 516 -52.31 6.20 -17.01
C TRP A 516 -51.08 5.46 -17.55
N ARG A 517 -51.15 4.12 -17.64
CA ARG A 517 -50.26 3.31 -18.49
C ARG A 517 -51.03 2.18 -19.20
N PRO A 518 -51.02 2.11 -20.55
CA PRO A 518 -51.55 0.97 -21.29
C PRO A 518 -50.74 -0.31 -21.06
N HIS A 519 -51.38 -1.48 -21.25
CA HIS A 519 -50.91 -2.79 -20.81
C HIS A 519 -49.73 -3.44 -21.58
N PHE A 520 -48.99 -2.69 -22.39
CA PHE A 520 -47.91 -3.22 -23.24
C PHE A 520 -46.54 -2.61 -22.93
N LEU A 521 -45.89 -3.13 -21.88
CA LEU A 521 -44.43 -3.21 -21.73
C LEU A 521 -44.11 -4.19 -20.58
N SER A 522 -43.01 -4.93 -20.69
CA SER A 522 -42.59 -5.92 -19.70
C SER A 522 -42.35 -5.32 -18.30
N PRO A 523 -42.57 -6.07 -17.20
CA PRO A 523 -42.35 -5.56 -15.86
C PRO A 523 -40.86 -5.22 -15.62
N PRO A 524 -40.54 -4.13 -14.91
CA PRO A 524 -39.16 -3.80 -14.56
C PRO A 524 -38.59 -4.86 -13.62
N SER A 525 -37.58 -5.59 -14.08
CA SER A 525 -36.98 -6.75 -13.41
C SER A 525 -35.98 -6.37 -12.30
N ARG A 526 -36.42 -5.51 -11.38
CA ARG A 526 -35.93 -5.30 -10.00
C ARG A 526 -36.85 -4.28 -9.32
N LEU A 527 -37.56 -4.71 -8.29
CA LEU A 527 -38.19 -3.80 -7.33
C LEU A 527 -37.10 -3.34 -6.35
N ASP A 528 -36.63 -2.10 -6.52
CA ASP A 528 -35.68 -1.49 -5.59
C ASP A 528 -36.32 -1.41 -4.19
N LYS A 529 -35.58 -1.88 -3.17
CA LYS A 529 -36.06 -1.83 -1.78
C LYS A 529 -35.96 -0.38 -1.30
N PRO A 530 -37.04 0.25 -0.79
CA PRO A 530 -37.10 1.70 -0.52
C PRO A 530 -36.19 2.22 0.60
N HIS A 531 -35.40 1.34 1.23
CA HIS A 531 -34.44 1.66 2.29
C HIS A 531 -33.11 0.95 2.03
N GLN A 532 -32.30 1.48 1.10
CA GLN A 532 -30.95 0.96 0.88
C GLN A 532 -30.03 1.50 1.98
N SER A 533 -29.50 0.58 2.80
CA SER A 533 -28.55 0.92 3.86
C SER A 533 -27.14 0.43 3.52
N TYR A 534 -26.22 1.38 3.48
CA TYR A 534 -24.80 1.18 3.25
C TYR A 534 -24.05 1.19 4.58
N ILE A 535 -23.06 0.30 4.72
CA ILE A 535 -22.21 0.20 5.90
C ILE A 535 -20.86 0.86 5.58
N LEU A 536 -20.40 1.75 6.45
CA LEU A 536 -19.03 2.25 6.51
C LEU A 536 -18.32 1.55 7.68
N VAL A 537 -17.14 0.98 7.45
CA VAL A 537 -16.32 0.36 8.50
C VAL A 537 -15.08 1.20 8.75
N VAL A 538 -14.92 1.70 9.98
CA VAL A 538 -13.74 2.45 10.46
C VAL A 538 -13.10 1.65 11.59
N ASP A 539 -11.92 1.10 11.35
CA ASP A 539 -11.22 0.29 12.34
C ASP A 539 -10.06 1.05 13.00
N ALA A 540 -9.84 0.80 14.29
CA ALA A 540 -8.72 1.29 15.08
C ALA A 540 -8.53 2.83 15.06
N LEU A 541 -9.60 3.61 15.28
CA LEU A 541 -9.52 5.09 15.26
C LEU A 541 -8.56 5.67 16.34
N ASP A 542 -8.18 4.91 17.38
CA ASP A 542 -7.10 5.26 18.31
C ASP A 542 -5.68 5.23 17.70
N GLU A 543 -5.52 4.67 16.51
CA GLU A 543 -4.26 4.64 15.77
C GLU A 543 -4.08 5.82 14.79
N CYS A 544 -5.11 6.68 14.66
CA CYS A 544 -5.01 7.94 13.94
C CYS A 544 -4.22 8.96 14.77
N GLU A 545 -3.11 9.48 14.22
CA GLU A 545 -2.46 10.67 14.72
C GLU A 545 -3.38 11.90 14.53
N GLY A 546 -3.33 12.85 15.47
CA GLY A 546 -4.18 14.05 15.45
C GLY A 546 -5.35 13.99 16.45
N ASP A 547 -5.08 14.38 17.70
CA ASP A 547 -6.05 14.37 18.82
C ASP A 547 -7.31 15.23 18.55
N ASN A 548 -7.19 16.22 17.67
CA ASN A 548 -8.29 17.08 17.20
C ASN A 548 -8.99 16.48 15.98
N ASP A 549 -8.25 15.89 15.04
CA ASP A 549 -8.78 15.28 13.82
C ASP A 549 -9.63 14.05 14.12
N VAL A 550 -9.21 13.23 15.09
CA VAL A 550 -10.01 12.14 15.65
C VAL A 550 -11.37 12.64 16.19
N ARG A 551 -11.39 13.79 16.88
CA ARG A 551 -12.66 14.39 17.35
C ARG A 551 -13.49 14.92 16.18
N LYS A 552 -12.85 15.54 15.19
CA LYS A 552 -13.51 16.10 14.01
C LYS A 552 -14.13 15.03 13.12
N ILE A 553 -13.44 13.90 12.92
CA ILE A 553 -13.97 12.70 12.25
C ILE A 553 -15.25 12.22 12.95
N LEU A 554 -15.26 12.11 14.28
CA LEU A 554 -16.45 11.69 15.03
C LEU A 554 -17.62 12.68 14.91
N GLU A 555 -17.34 13.98 14.95
CA GLU A 555 -18.35 15.03 14.79
C GLU A 555 -18.95 15.04 13.38
N LEU A 556 -18.14 14.81 12.34
CA LEU A 556 -18.58 14.74 10.94
C LEU A 556 -19.33 13.45 10.61
N LEU A 557 -18.84 12.28 11.07
CA LEU A 557 -19.53 11.00 10.88
C LEU A 557 -20.92 10.97 11.54
N ALA A 558 -21.14 11.77 12.59
CA ALA A 558 -22.45 11.97 13.21
C ALA A 558 -23.41 12.83 12.34
N GLU A 559 -22.94 13.57 11.34
CA GLU A 559 -23.83 14.27 10.39
C GLU A 559 -24.60 13.27 9.50
N ALA A 560 -24.11 12.04 9.32
CA ALA A 560 -24.76 10.99 8.51
C ALA A 560 -26.21 10.68 8.93
N ARG A 561 -26.60 10.98 10.17
CA ARG A 561 -27.98 10.89 10.68
C ARG A 561 -28.98 11.81 9.96
N SER A 562 -28.53 12.77 9.16
CA SER A 562 -29.43 13.63 8.38
C SER A 562 -30.15 12.88 7.24
N LEU A 563 -29.55 11.78 6.76
CA LEU A 563 -30.03 10.98 5.64
C LEU A 563 -31.17 10.06 6.08
N LYS A 564 -32.32 10.08 5.40
CA LYS A 564 -33.53 9.33 5.81
C LYS A 564 -33.82 8.13 4.91
N THR A 565 -33.72 8.30 3.59
CA THR A 565 -33.96 7.23 2.60
C THR A 565 -32.71 6.38 2.36
N VAL A 566 -31.56 7.02 2.13
CA VAL A 566 -30.26 6.39 1.89
C VAL A 566 -29.48 6.31 3.20
N ARG A 567 -29.55 5.18 3.91
CA ARG A 567 -29.05 5.08 5.29
C ARG A 567 -27.58 4.66 5.36
N LEU A 568 -26.68 5.63 5.54
CA LEU A 568 -25.28 5.36 5.89
C LEU A 568 -25.17 5.01 7.39
N ARG A 569 -24.76 3.77 7.68
CA ARG A 569 -24.44 3.30 9.04
C ARG A 569 -22.94 3.17 9.20
N VAL A 570 -22.40 3.59 10.34
CA VAL A 570 -20.95 3.63 10.62
C VAL A 570 -20.61 2.64 11.73
N PHE A 571 -19.90 1.58 11.40
CA PHE A 571 -19.31 0.69 12.39
C PHE A 571 -17.89 1.19 12.69
N LEU A 572 -17.64 1.50 13.96
CA LEU A 572 -16.40 2.11 14.45
C LEU A 572 -15.76 1.22 15.52
N THR A 573 -14.44 1.01 15.47
CA THR A 573 -13.71 0.43 16.62
C THR A 573 -12.61 1.34 17.14
N SER A 574 -12.37 1.26 18.45
CA SER A 574 -11.17 1.86 19.05
C SER A 574 -10.84 1.34 20.46
N ARG A 575 -9.73 1.81 21.05
CA ARG A 575 -9.55 1.92 22.51
C ARG A 575 -10.46 3.03 23.07
N SER A 576 -10.82 2.96 24.36
CA SER A 576 -11.69 3.95 25.03
C SER A 576 -10.91 5.18 25.54
N GLU A 577 -10.09 5.76 24.65
CA GLU A 577 -9.18 6.85 24.98
C GLU A 577 -9.91 8.19 25.18
N ILE A 578 -9.25 9.12 25.87
CA ILE A 578 -9.85 10.41 26.25
C ILE A 578 -10.42 11.22 25.06
N PRO A 579 -9.76 11.30 23.88
CA PRO A 579 -10.28 12.09 22.75
C PRO A 579 -11.56 11.48 22.18
N ILE A 580 -11.52 10.16 21.88
CA ILE A 580 -12.65 9.41 21.31
C ILE A 580 -13.82 9.38 22.29
N ARG A 581 -13.57 9.05 23.57
CA ARG A 581 -14.60 9.01 24.61
C ARG A 581 -15.21 10.39 24.88
N ARG A 582 -14.50 11.49 24.62
CA ARG A 582 -15.07 12.86 24.63
C ARG A 582 -15.90 13.14 23.38
N GLY A 583 -15.45 12.74 22.19
CA GLY A 583 -16.20 12.87 20.94
C GLY A 583 -17.52 12.10 20.96
N ILE A 584 -17.48 10.79 21.24
CA ILE A 584 -18.68 9.93 21.31
C ILE A 584 -19.71 10.46 22.33
N ARG A 585 -19.26 11.02 23.47
CA ARG A 585 -20.14 11.61 24.49
C ARG A 585 -20.78 12.95 24.11
N ARG A 586 -20.34 13.62 23.04
CA ARG A 586 -20.99 14.82 22.49
C ARG A 586 -22.18 14.45 21.59
N ILE A 587 -22.17 13.25 21.03
CA ILE A 587 -23.24 12.72 20.19
C ILE A 587 -24.35 12.16 21.12
N PRO A 588 -25.64 12.49 20.92
CA PRO A 588 -26.74 11.99 21.73
C PRO A 588 -26.79 10.46 21.84
N GLN A 589 -27.07 9.93 23.04
CA GLN A 589 -27.15 8.47 23.26
C GLN A 589 -28.28 7.76 22.48
N VAL A 590 -29.26 8.51 21.96
CA VAL A 590 -30.31 7.97 21.08
C VAL A 590 -29.77 7.65 19.67
N GLU A 591 -28.56 8.12 19.34
CA GLU A 591 -27.97 8.07 17.99
C GLU A 591 -26.75 7.14 17.89
N ASN A 592 -26.22 6.66 19.03
CA ASN A 592 -25.03 5.80 19.13
C ASN A 592 -25.33 4.50 19.88
N TRP A 593 -24.69 3.40 19.46
CA TRP A 593 -24.52 2.19 20.28
C TRP A 593 -23.08 2.16 20.83
N ASP A 594 -22.92 2.15 22.15
CA ASP A 594 -21.62 1.94 22.83
C ASP A 594 -21.54 0.47 23.29
N PHE A 595 -20.54 -0.27 22.83
CA PHE A 595 -20.30 -1.65 23.28
C PHE A 595 -18.84 -1.83 23.71
N THR A 596 -18.62 -2.08 25.00
CA THR A 596 -17.30 -2.42 25.55
C THR A 596 -17.09 -3.94 25.58
N LEU A 597 -16.12 -4.46 24.82
CA LEU A 597 -15.75 -5.88 24.76
C LEU A 597 -15.36 -6.49 26.13
N GLN A 598 -14.97 -5.66 27.10
CA GLN A 598 -14.66 -6.06 28.47
C GLN A 598 -15.90 -6.50 29.27
N ASN A 599 -17.10 -6.12 28.81
CA ASN A 599 -18.37 -6.42 29.48
C ASN A 599 -18.94 -7.80 29.06
N ILE A 600 -18.31 -8.48 28.10
CA ILE A 600 -18.68 -9.86 27.73
C ILE A 600 -18.27 -10.79 28.88
N PRO A 601 -19.17 -11.67 29.38
CA PRO A 601 -18.83 -12.60 30.45
C PRO A 601 -17.59 -13.45 30.13
N LEU A 602 -16.67 -13.56 31.09
CA LEU A 602 -15.35 -14.16 30.88
C LEU A 602 -15.42 -15.64 30.49
N ASP A 603 -16.46 -16.36 30.92
CA ASP A 603 -16.78 -17.72 30.48
C ASP A 603 -17.08 -17.80 28.97
N VAL A 604 -17.82 -16.85 28.41
CA VAL A 604 -18.08 -16.73 26.97
C VAL A 604 -16.79 -16.39 26.21
N VAL A 605 -15.99 -15.46 26.73
CA VAL A 605 -14.69 -15.11 26.12
C VAL A 605 -13.73 -16.31 26.15
N ASN A 606 -13.66 -17.03 27.27
CA ASN A 606 -12.82 -18.21 27.41
C ASN A 606 -13.29 -19.37 26.51
N ARG A 607 -14.59 -19.51 26.28
CA ARG A 607 -15.15 -20.47 25.30
C ARG A 607 -14.73 -20.12 23.86
N ASP A 608 -14.86 -18.84 23.46
CA ASP A 608 -14.40 -18.39 22.14
C ASP A 608 -12.87 -18.61 21.97
N ILE A 609 -12.08 -18.39 23.02
CA ILE A 609 -10.62 -18.62 23.03
C ILE A 609 -10.30 -20.12 22.98
N CYS A 610 -11.09 -20.98 23.64
CA CYS A 610 -10.93 -22.43 23.56
C CYS A 610 -11.10 -22.92 22.11
N LEU A 611 -12.18 -22.50 21.42
CA LEU A 611 -12.40 -22.80 20.01
C LEU A 611 -11.26 -22.28 19.09
N PHE A 612 -10.72 -21.09 19.40
CA PHE A 612 -9.57 -20.54 18.67
C PHE A 612 -8.29 -21.37 18.87
N LEU A 613 -8.01 -21.78 20.12
CA LEU A 613 -6.84 -22.60 20.46
C LEU A 613 -6.97 -24.00 19.90
N GLU A 614 -8.14 -24.64 20.00
CA GLU A 614 -8.46 -25.94 19.37
C GLU A 614 -8.19 -25.91 17.87
N TYR A 615 -8.70 -24.89 17.17
CA TYR A 615 -8.48 -24.73 15.74
C TYR A 615 -6.99 -24.54 15.40
N LYS A 616 -6.30 -23.62 16.08
CA LYS A 616 -4.90 -23.28 15.76
C LYS A 616 -3.90 -24.36 16.18
N LEU A 617 -4.07 -24.99 17.35
CA LEU A 617 -3.25 -26.11 17.79
C LEU A 617 -3.60 -27.36 16.97
N GLY A 618 -4.85 -27.52 16.53
CA GLY A 618 -5.26 -28.53 15.56
C GLY A 618 -4.53 -28.42 14.21
N THR A 619 -4.32 -27.19 13.70
CA THR A 619 -3.47 -26.94 12.52
C THR A 619 -2.01 -27.31 12.79
N ILE A 620 -1.43 -26.81 13.89
CA ILE A 620 -0.02 -27.07 14.26
C ILE A 620 0.26 -28.58 14.40
N ARG A 621 -0.68 -29.34 14.98
CA ARG A 621 -0.59 -30.81 15.07
C ARG A 621 -0.56 -31.48 13.69
N GLN A 622 -1.28 -30.94 12.71
CA GLN A 622 -1.30 -31.44 11.33
C GLN A 622 0.00 -31.06 10.59
N ASP A 623 0.40 -29.79 10.66
CA ASP A 623 1.59 -29.25 10.00
C ASP A 623 2.87 -30.01 10.41
N TRP A 624 2.99 -30.36 11.71
CA TRP A 624 4.18 -31.00 12.29
C TRP A 624 3.99 -32.48 12.66
N SER A 625 2.88 -33.10 12.23
CA SER A 625 2.57 -34.53 12.47
C SER A 625 2.68 -34.97 13.94
N LEU A 626 2.26 -34.12 14.88
CA LEU A 626 2.31 -34.38 16.32
C LEU A 626 1.26 -35.42 16.76
N ALA A 627 1.41 -35.96 17.97
CA ALA A 627 0.56 -37.02 18.51
C ALA A 627 -0.94 -36.67 18.45
N ALA A 628 -1.79 -37.68 18.21
CA ALA A 628 -3.21 -37.48 17.92
C ALA A 628 -3.98 -36.79 19.07
N ASP A 629 -3.55 -37.01 20.31
CA ASP A 629 -4.08 -36.40 21.52
C ASP A 629 -3.47 -35.03 21.87
N TRP A 630 -2.37 -34.62 21.22
CA TRP A 630 -1.68 -33.34 21.47
C TRP A 630 -2.60 -32.14 21.20
N PRO A 631 -2.60 -31.09 22.05
CA PRO A 631 -1.79 -30.92 23.28
C PRO A 631 -2.45 -31.53 24.53
N GLY A 632 -3.60 -32.19 24.41
CA GLY A 632 -4.39 -32.69 25.53
C GLY A 632 -5.30 -31.64 26.17
N GLU A 633 -6.47 -32.07 26.64
CA GLU A 633 -7.49 -31.18 27.18
C GLU A 633 -7.01 -30.37 28.41
N VAL A 634 -6.15 -30.96 29.24
CA VAL A 634 -5.59 -30.31 30.43
C VAL A 634 -4.73 -29.11 30.05
N ILE A 635 -3.86 -29.25 29.05
CA ILE A 635 -3.00 -28.16 28.57
C ILE A 635 -3.84 -27.11 27.83
N LEU A 636 -4.80 -27.52 27.01
CA LEU A 636 -5.75 -26.60 26.36
C LEU A 636 -6.45 -25.70 27.40
N ARG A 637 -7.01 -26.29 28.48
CA ARG A 637 -7.63 -25.54 29.58
C ARG A 637 -6.64 -24.60 30.29
N GLN A 638 -5.38 -25.01 30.47
CA GLN A 638 -4.33 -24.13 31.01
C GLN A 638 -4.00 -22.94 30.10
N LEU A 639 -3.93 -23.16 28.78
CA LEU A 639 -3.70 -22.08 27.79
C LEU A 639 -4.88 -21.11 27.74
N VAL A 640 -6.12 -21.60 27.78
CA VAL A 640 -7.33 -20.75 27.90
C VAL A 640 -7.24 -19.90 29.17
N HIS A 641 -6.90 -20.49 30.32
CA HIS A 641 -6.80 -19.76 31.59
C HIS A 641 -5.67 -18.71 31.57
N LYS A 642 -4.46 -19.07 31.10
CA LYS A 642 -3.31 -18.16 31.00
C LYS A 642 -3.51 -17.02 29.98
N SER A 643 -4.47 -17.15 29.06
CA SER A 643 -4.83 -16.08 28.12
C SER A 643 -5.52 -14.87 28.77
N SER A 644 -6.11 -15.03 29.96
CA SER A 644 -6.84 -13.98 30.69
C SER A 644 -7.84 -13.18 29.83
N GLY A 645 -8.52 -13.86 28.89
CA GLY A 645 -9.51 -13.26 27.99
C GLY A 645 -8.93 -12.52 26.77
N LEU A 646 -7.62 -12.60 26.52
CA LEU A 646 -6.95 -11.88 25.43
C LEU A 646 -6.63 -12.80 24.23
N PHE A 647 -7.29 -12.53 23.10
CA PHE A 647 -6.99 -13.22 21.83
C PHE A 647 -5.57 -12.98 21.34
N ILE A 648 -4.98 -11.80 21.62
CA ILE A 648 -3.57 -11.55 21.28
C ILE A 648 -2.61 -12.45 22.04
N TRP A 649 -2.93 -12.87 23.27
CA TRP A 649 -2.13 -13.84 24.02
C TRP A 649 -2.17 -15.19 23.31
N ALA A 650 -3.37 -15.70 23.05
CA ALA A 650 -3.58 -16.98 22.37
C ALA A 650 -2.95 -17.01 20.96
N ALA A 651 -3.11 -15.95 20.18
CA ALA A 651 -2.51 -15.83 18.85
C ALA A 651 -0.97 -15.78 18.90
N THR A 652 -0.39 -15.06 19.85
CA THR A 652 1.08 -14.97 20.01
C THR A 652 1.66 -16.29 20.52
N ALA A 653 0.98 -16.96 21.46
CA ALA A 653 1.32 -18.30 21.91
C ALA A 653 1.31 -19.31 20.75
N CYS A 654 0.23 -19.39 19.97
CA CYS A 654 0.15 -20.27 18.81
C CYS A 654 1.20 -19.97 17.74
N ARG A 655 1.49 -18.68 17.43
CA ARG A 655 2.58 -18.34 16.50
C ARG A 655 3.95 -18.77 17.04
N PHE A 656 4.23 -18.56 18.33
CA PHE A 656 5.49 -18.99 18.94
C PHE A 656 5.67 -20.50 18.89
N ILE A 657 4.63 -21.26 19.23
CA ILE A 657 4.60 -22.73 19.15
C ILE A 657 4.82 -23.19 17.71
N ASN A 658 4.05 -22.67 16.74
CA ASN A 658 4.14 -23.10 15.35
C ASN A 658 5.53 -22.86 14.75
N LYS A 659 6.16 -21.72 15.08
CA LYS A 659 7.53 -21.40 14.67
C LYS A 659 8.60 -22.21 15.40
N GLY A 660 8.21 -23.17 16.25
CA GLY A 660 9.08 -24.19 16.83
C GLY A 660 9.40 -25.34 15.90
N GLU A 661 8.60 -25.53 14.84
CA GLU A 661 8.78 -26.60 13.86
C GLU A 661 8.77 -27.97 14.58
N GLU A 662 9.78 -28.81 14.41
CA GLU A 662 9.92 -30.07 15.17
C GLU A 662 9.97 -29.87 16.70
N PHE A 663 10.35 -28.66 17.17
CA PHE A 663 10.40 -28.27 18.59
C PHE A 663 9.12 -27.55 19.07
N ALA A 664 7.97 -27.76 18.41
CA ALA A 664 6.69 -27.18 18.82
C ALA A 664 6.31 -27.53 20.28
N GLU A 665 6.59 -28.77 20.72
CA GLU A 665 6.30 -29.23 22.08
C GLU A 665 7.20 -28.54 23.14
N ASP A 666 8.50 -28.37 22.87
CA ASP A 666 9.39 -27.59 23.73
C ASP A 666 8.93 -26.14 23.90
N ARG A 667 8.35 -25.56 22.84
CA ARG A 667 7.83 -24.18 22.89
C ARG A 667 6.49 -24.07 23.60
N LEU A 668 5.66 -25.11 23.53
CA LEU A 668 4.46 -25.23 24.37
C LEU A 668 4.87 -25.31 25.86
N ASN A 669 5.83 -26.16 26.21
CA ASN A 669 6.32 -26.31 27.58
C ASN A 669 6.87 -24.97 28.14
N LYS A 670 7.68 -24.23 27.37
CA LYS A 670 8.19 -22.90 27.75
C LYS A 670 7.08 -21.87 28.06
N ILE A 671 5.94 -21.93 27.38
CA ILE A 671 4.78 -21.06 27.69
C ILE A 671 4.14 -21.45 29.02
N LEU A 672 4.06 -22.75 29.31
CA LEU A 672 3.45 -23.28 30.54
C LEU A 672 4.32 -22.98 31.77
N GLU A 673 5.65 -23.17 31.65
CA GLU A 673 6.67 -22.87 32.67
C GLU A 673 6.70 -21.38 33.04
N GLY A 674 6.69 -20.48 32.05
CA GLY A 674 7.03 -19.07 32.22
C GLY A 674 5.96 -18.16 32.85
N THR A 675 4.89 -18.69 33.46
CA THR A 675 3.74 -17.87 33.88
C THR A 675 3.06 -18.32 35.18
N SER A 676 2.98 -17.40 36.16
CA SER A 676 2.07 -17.48 37.30
C SER A 676 0.60 -17.40 36.86
N PHE A 677 -0.29 -18.07 37.59
CA PHE A 677 -1.74 -17.93 37.37
C PHE A 677 -2.30 -16.62 37.96
N GLU A 678 -1.59 -16.02 38.92
CA GLU A 678 -1.87 -14.68 39.42
C GLU A 678 -1.27 -13.60 38.51
N GLY A 679 -2.06 -12.58 38.20
CA GLY A 679 -1.67 -11.44 37.35
C GLY A 679 -2.89 -10.72 36.75
N THR A 680 -2.68 -9.51 36.24
CA THR A 680 -3.63 -8.83 35.35
C THR A 680 -3.47 -9.35 33.90
N PRO A 681 -4.49 -9.20 33.03
CA PRO A 681 -4.40 -9.63 31.63
C PRO A 681 -3.20 -9.00 30.87
N GLU A 682 -2.84 -7.76 31.21
CA GLU A 682 -1.66 -7.08 30.65
C GLU A 682 -0.36 -7.77 31.08
N GLN A 683 -0.21 -8.11 32.37
CA GLN A 683 0.95 -8.86 32.87
C GLN A 683 1.07 -10.26 32.25
N HIS A 684 -0.04 -10.96 32.01
CA HIS A 684 -0.03 -12.26 31.31
C HIS A 684 0.42 -12.14 29.85
N LEU A 685 0.04 -11.06 29.16
CA LEU A 685 0.51 -10.74 27.81
C LEU A 685 2.01 -10.38 27.80
N ASP A 686 2.45 -9.59 28.76
CA ASP A 686 3.86 -9.19 28.91
C ASP A 686 4.78 -10.38 29.18
N GLN A 687 4.33 -11.39 29.95
CA GLN A 687 5.10 -12.64 30.10
C GLN A 687 5.22 -13.42 28.79
N VAL A 688 4.19 -13.46 27.94
CA VAL A 688 4.29 -14.12 26.62
C VAL A 688 5.28 -13.37 25.72
N TYR A 689 5.29 -12.03 25.73
CA TYR A 689 6.30 -11.25 25.02
C TYR A 689 7.71 -11.48 25.55
N LEU A 690 7.91 -11.48 26.87
CA LEU A 690 9.20 -11.80 27.49
C LEU A 690 9.67 -13.24 27.15
N THR A 691 8.77 -14.22 27.12
CA THR A 691 9.09 -15.61 26.72
C THR A 691 9.54 -15.69 25.26
N VAL A 692 8.88 -14.98 24.33
CA VAL A 692 9.33 -14.89 22.93
C VAL A 692 10.71 -14.23 22.84
N LEU A 693 10.88 -13.06 23.46
CA LEU A 693 12.09 -12.25 23.37
C LEU A 693 13.32 -12.86 24.07
N ARG A 694 13.12 -13.67 25.11
CA ARG A 694 14.19 -14.46 25.74
C ARG A 694 14.51 -15.71 24.91
N SER A 695 13.49 -16.37 24.34
CA SER A 695 13.69 -17.58 23.52
C SER A 695 14.37 -17.32 22.16
N SER A 696 14.39 -16.08 21.68
CA SER A 696 15.12 -15.69 20.46
C SER A 696 16.64 -15.64 20.61
N ILE A 697 17.17 -15.81 21.83
CA ILE A 697 18.61 -15.85 22.11
C ILE A 697 18.98 -17.21 22.73
N PRO A 698 19.91 -17.98 22.14
CA PRO A 698 20.32 -19.27 22.70
C PRO A 698 20.91 -19.16 24.11
N ASN A 699 20.39 -19.97 25.03
CA ASN A 699 20.88 -20.05 26.42
C ASN A 699 22.34 -20.53 26.53
N THR A 700 22.89 -21.14 25.48
CA THR A 700 24.29 -21.60 25.39
C THR A 700 25.33 -20.50 25.22
N LEU A 701 24.94 -19.29 24.78
CA LEU A 701 25.87 -18.18 24.53
C LEU A 701 26.47 -17.58 25.82
N ALA A 702 27.67 -17.01 25.71
CA ALA A 702 28.31 -16.30 26.80
C ALA A 702 27.54 -15.03 27.21
N ALA A 703 27.76 -14.54 28.43
CA ALA A 703 27.05 -13.37 28.97
C ALA A 703 27.25 -12.11 28.10
N GLU A 704 28.48 -11.86 27.64
CA GLU A 704 28.79 -10.73 26.76
C GLU A 704 28.10 -10.80 25.39
N GLU A 705 28.00 -12.00 24.81
CA GLU A 705 27.33 -12.24 23.53
C GLU A 705 25.82 -11.98 23.66
N LYS A 706 25.21 -12.44 24.75
CA LYS A 706 23.81 -12.18 25.08
C LYS A 706 23.54 -10.67 25.22
N VAL A 707 24.42 -9.92 25.91
CA VAL A 707 24.29 -8.46 26.02
C VAL A 707 24.33 -7.77 24.65
N ARG A 708 25.25 -8.18 23.75
CA ARG A 708 25.33 -7.63 22.38
C ARG A 708 24.07 -7.96 21.55
N LEU A 709 23.55 -9.17 21.68
CA LEU A 709 22.32 -9.58 21.00
C LEU A 709 21.08 -8.86 21.54
N TYR A 710 20.94 -8.72 22.86
CA TYR A 710 19.85 -7.93 23.47
C TYR A 710 19.91 -6.46 23.04
N ALA A 711 21.09 -5.84 22.98
CA ALA A 711 21.26 -4.48 22.51
C ALA A 711 20.79 -4.31 21.05
N ARG A 712 21.26 -5.19 20.13
CA ARG A 712 20.83 -5.20 18.72
C ARG A 712 19.32 -5.44 18.59
N GLN A 713 18.78 -6.41 19.32
CA GLN A 713 17.36 -6.77 19.29
C GLN A 713 16.48 -5.60 19.76
N ARG A 714 16.88 -4.92 20.84
CA ARG A 714 16.23 -3.69 21.32
C ARG A 714 16.30 -2.56 20.29
N GLU A 715 17.44 -2.38 19.62
CA GLU A 715 17.65 -1.32 18.62
C GLU A 715 16.79 -1.53 17.37
N ILE A 716 16.74 -2.76 16.83
CA ILE A 716 15.90 -3.12 15.69
C ILE A 716 14.41 -3.01 16.05
N LEU A 717 13.98 -3.64 17.15
CA LEU A 717 12.56 -3.62 17.56
C LEU A 717 12.09 -2.23 17.98
N GLY A 718 12.95 -1.47 18.66
CA GLY A 718 12.69 -0.08 19.03
C GLY A 718 12.50 0.81 17.82
N SER A 719 13.36 0.66 16.81
CA SER A 719 13.22 1.37 15.53
C SER A 719 11.87 1.09 14.87
N ILE A 720 11.47 -0.19 14.76
CA ILE A 720 10.16 -0.59 14.19
C ILE A 720 9.00 0.01 15.00
N ALA A 721 9.11 0.05 16.33
CA ALA A 721 8.07 0.58 17.22
C ALA A 721 7.84 2.10 17.07
N ILE A 722 8.75 2.83 16.41
CA ILE A 722 8.65 4.28 16.20
C ILE A 722 8.76 4.72 14.72
N LEU A 723 8.70 3.77 13.77
CA LEU A 723 8.63 4.12 12.34
C LEU A 723 7.38 4.98 12.06
N LEU A 724 7.56 6.02 11.24
CA LEU A 724 6.48 6.92 10.83
C LEU A 724 5.79 6.43 9.54
N PHE A 725 6.50 5.61 8.77
CA PHE A 725 6.04 4.88 7.60
C PHE A 725 6.70 3.49 7.61
N PRO A 726 6.03 2.40 7.21
CA PRO A 726 6.60 1.06 7.28
C PRO A 726 7.78 0.87 6.32
N LEU A 727 8.85 0.18 6.75
CA LEU A 727 10.02 -0.13 5.92
C LEU A 727 10.15 -1.63 5.69
N SER A 728 10.78 -2.04 4.59
CA SER A 728 11.20 -3.43 4.40
C SER A 728 12.43 -3.77 5.23
N THR A 729 12.78 -5.06 5.32
CA THR A 729 14.01 -5.55 5.97
C THR A 729 15.26 -4.83 5.44
N THR A 730 15.39 -4.73 4.11
CA THR A 730 16.52 -4.11 3.42
C THR A 730 16.59 -2.61 3.70
N SER A 731 15.46 -1.90 3.62
CA SER A 731 15.41 -0.45 3.83
C SER A 731 15.64 -0.07 5.29
N LEU A 732 15.05 -0.79 6.25
CA LEU A 732 15.29 -0.58 7.68
C LEU A 732 16.77 -0.78 8.02
N ALA A 733 17.38 -1.87 7.55
CA ALA A 733 18.78 -2.20 7.81
C ALA A 733 19.73 -1.05 7.41
N LYS A 734 19.49 -0.42 6.25
CA LYS A 734 20.24 0.75 5.77
C LYS A 734 20.02 1.98 6.65
N VAL A 735 18.77 2.31 7.01
CA VAL A 735 18.47 3.48 7.88
C VAL A 735 19.14 3.36 9.25
N ILE A 736 19.15 2.16 9.86
CA ILE A 736 19.77 1.94 11.17
C ILE A 736 21.26 1.56 11.11
N SER A 737 21.86 1.51 9.91
CA SER A 737 23.26 1.12 9.68
C SER A 737 23.66 -0.26 10.27
N ILE A 738 22.75 -1.22 10.31
CA ILE A 738 23.00 -2.62 10.71
C ILE A 738 23.00 -3.49 9.46
N SER A 739 23.85 -4.53 9.39
CA SER A 739 23.86 -5.40 8.21
C SER A 739 22.54 -6.17 8.08
N GLU A 740 21.99 -6.20 6.87
CA GLU A 740 20.72 -6.86 6.55
C GLU A 740 20.65 -8.30 7.08
N THR A 741 21.74 -9.06 6.95
CA THR A 741 21.91 -10.40 7.54
C THR A 741 21.66 -10.48 9.04
N GLN A 742 22.06 -9.47 9.82
CA GLN A 742 21.81 -9.41 11.27
C GLN A 742 20.37 -9.02 11.58
N VAL A 743 19.72 -8.25 10.70
CA VAL A 743 18.31 -7.88 10.82
C VAL A 743 17.43 -9.10 10.52
N THR A 744 17.64 -9.77 9.38
CA THR A 744 16.92 -11.01 9.01
C THR A 744 17.07 -12.10 10.08
N GLN A 745 18.28 -12.37 10.57
CA GLN A 745 18.52 -13.34 11.66
C GLN A 745 17.85 -12.96 12.99
N THR A 746 17.54 -11.68 13.21
CA THR A 746 16.77 -11.24 14.37
C THR A 746 15.27 -11.45 14.13
N PHE A 747 14.80 -11.23 12.90
CA PHE A 747 13.40 -11.40 12.49
C PHE A 747 12.94 -12.85 12.40
N GLU A 748 13.74 -13.76 11.85
CA GLU A 748 13.48 -15.21 11.82
C GLU A 748 13.03 -15.74 13.18
N ARG A 749 13.71 -15.29 14.25
CA ARG A 749 13.47 -15.72 15.63
C ARG A 749 12.30 -15.00 16.32
N LEU A 750 11.73 -13.98 15.68
CA LEU A 750 10.71 -13.08 16.22
C LEU A 750 9.41 -13.00 15.40
N GLN A 751 9.23 -13.90 14.42
CA GLN A 751 7.99 -14.03 13.62
C GLN A 751 6.73 -14.37 14.44
N ALA A 752 6.83 -14.53 15.76
CA ALA A 752 5.69 -14.63 16.68
C ALA A 752 5.09 -13.27 17.07
N ILE A 753 5.87 -12.19 16.96
CA ILE A 753 5.51 -10.81 17.32
C ILE A 753 5.67 -9.82 16.15
N LEU A 754 6.52 -10.15 15.16
CA LEU A 754 6.69 -9.41 13.91
C LEU A 754 6.01 -10.15 12.76
N GLU A 755 5.34 -9.40 11.89
CA GLU A 755 5.00 -9.84 10.55
C GLU A 755 6.14 -9.45 9.61
N VAL A 756 6.71 -10.45 8.94
CA VAL A 756 7.90 -10.36 8.09
C VAL A 756 7.51 -10.95 6.74
N PRO A 757 7.31 -10.12 5.69
CA PRO A 757 6.94 -10.62 4.37
C PRO A 757 8.00 -11.52 3.75
N ASN A 758 7.55 -12.44 2.89
CA ASN A 758 8.43 -13.34 2.12
C ASN A 758 9.11 -12.66 0.92
N ASP A 759 8.79 -11.39 0.66
CA ASP A 759 9.32 -10.57 -0.43
C ASP A 759 10.13 -9.41 0.16
N ASN A 760 11.29 -9.12 -0.42
CA ASN A 760 12.18 -8.02 -0.03
C ASN A 760 11.52 -6.63 -0.22
N ALA A 761 10.50 -6.52 -1.09
CA ALA A 761 9.69 -5.32 -1.25
C ALA A 761 8.63 -5.14 -0.14
N GLY A 762 8.35 -6.18 0.64
CA GLY A 762 7.28 -6.14 1.64
C GLY A 762 7.64 -5.38 2.92
N PHE A 763 6.66 -4.64 3.46
CA PHE A 763 6.81 -3.86 4.68
C PHE A 763 6.78 -4.71 5.97
N LEU A 764 7.68 -4.40 6.90
CA LEU A 764 7.69 -4.94 8.26
C LEU A 764 6.52 -4.37 9.07
N ARG A 765 5.83 -5.22 9.83
CA ARG A 765 4.75 -4.80 10.73
C ARG A 765 4.85 -5.50 12.09
N LEU A 766 4.36 -4.85 13.13
CA LEU A 766 4.09 -5.53 14.41
C LEU A 766 2.79 -6.30 14.27
N HIS A 767 2.74 -7.55 14.73
CA HIS A 767 1.49 -8.34 14.68
C HIS A 767 0.34 -7.72 15.49
N HIS A 768 0.64 -6.81 16.42
CA HIS A 768 -0.35 -6.05 17.17
C HIS A 768 0.29 -4.86 17.93
N PRO A 769 -0.36 -3.68 18.00
CA PRO A 769 0.21 -2.49 18.66
C PRO A 769 0.54 -2.63 20.15
N SER A 770 -0.09 -3.56 20.89
CA SER A 770 0.26 -3.76 22.32
C SER A 770 1.70 -4.20 22.55
N PHE A 771 2.41 -4.68 21.51
CA PHE A 771 3.83 -4.97 21.60
C PHE A 771 4.69 -3.68 21.56
N ARG A 772 4.27 -2.65 20.82
CA ARG A 772 4.83 -1.29 20.90
C ARG A 772 4.60 -0.71 22.31
N ASP A 773 3.37 -0.82 22.80
CA ASP A 773 2.96 -0.31 24.13
C ASP A 773 3.69 -1.03 25.29
N PHE A 774 4.15 -2.26 25.06
CA PHE A 774 5.04 -3.01 25.94
C PHE A 774 6.48 -2.50 25.87
N LEU A 775 7.09 -2.41 24.68
CA LEU A 775 8.51 -2.04 24.51
C LEU A 775 8.85 -0.63 25.02
N LEU A 776 7.92 0.33 24.85
CA LEU A 776 8.14 1.72 25.23
C LEU A 776 7.87 1.97 26.72
N ASN A 777 7.29 1.00 27.44
CA ASN A 777 6.97 1.11 28.86
C ASN A 777 7.96 0.31 29.72
N LYS A 778 8.87 1.05 30.38
CA LYS A 778 9.93 0.53 31.24
C LYS A 778 9.47 -0.45 32.31
N ASP A 779 8.31 -0.20 32.91
CA ASP A 779 7.78 -1.00 34.02
C ASP A 779 7.23 -2.37 33.55
N ARG A 780 7.02 -2.55 32.23
CA ARG A 780 6.47 -3.76 31.62
C ARG A 780 7.53 -4.70 31.05
N CYS A 781 8.50 -4.16 30.30
CA CYS A 781 9.43 -4.97 29.51
C CYS A 781 10.84 -5.13 30.09
N GLY A 782 11.20 -4.40 31.16
CA GLY A 782 12.50 -4.54 31.85
C GLY A 782 13.70 -4.29 30.92
N ASP A 783 14.60 -5.27 30.81
CA ASP A 783 15.86 -5.17 30.04
C ASP A 783 15.68 -4.83 28.54
N PHE A 784 14.49 -5.15 27.99
CA PHE A 784 14.12 -4.88 26.60
C PHE A 784 13.59 -3.45 26.37
N TRP A 785 13.50 -2.61 27.41
CA TRP A 785 12.92 -1.27 27.35
C TRP A 785 13.62 -0.35 26.35
N VAL A 786 12.81 0.22 25.44
CA VAL A 786 13.20 1.22 24.46
C VAL A 786 12.77 2.59 24.98
N ASP A 787 13.73 3.50 25.18
CA ASP A 787 13.41 4.91 25.35
C ASP A 787 12.96 5.48 23.99
N GLU A 788 11.71 5.94 23.91
CA GLU A 788 11.11 6.47 22.67
C GLU A 788 11.92 7.65 22.10
N LYS A 789 12.54 8.46 22.97
CA LYS A 789 13.36 9.61 22.54
C LYS A 789 14.74 9.19 22.06
N GLU A 790 15.42 8.28 22.77
CA GLU A 790 16.72 7.74 22.32
C GLU A 790 16.57 7.05 20.95
N ALA A 791 15.49 6.28 20.75
CA ALA A 791 15.20 5.65 19.47
C ALA A 791 14.94 6.69 18.36
N HIS A 792 14.14 7.72 18.62
CA HIS A 792 13.89 8.78 17.64
C HIS A 792 15.17 9.57 17.30
N GLN A 793 16.04 9.84 18.28
CA GLN A 793 17.35 10.48 18.05
C GLN A 793 18.25 9.62 17.14
N LYS A 794 18.30 8.30 17.37
CA LYS A 794 19.07 7.38 16.52
C LYS A 794 18.54 7.29 15.09
N LEU A 795 17.21 7.25 14.90
CA LEU A 795 16.63 7.28 13.56
C LEU A 795 16.89 8.61 12.85
N ALA A 796 16.85 9.75 13.56
CA ALA A 796 17.21 11.05 12.98
C ALA A 796 18.68 11.05 12.48
N ALA A 797 19.62 10.59 13.31
CA ALA A 797 21.03 10.49 12.95
C ALA A 797 21.26 9.50 11.78
N GLY A 798 20.62 8.33 11.82
CA GLY A 798 20.68 7.33 10.74
C GLY A 798 20.14 7.86 9.41
N CYS A 799 19.02 8.56 9.42
CA CYS A 799 18.48 9.24 8.23
C CYS A 799 19.44 10.32 7.69
N ILE A 800 19.99 11.16 8.56
CA ILE A 800 20.99 12.19 8.18
C ILE A 800 22.25 11.54 7.58
N GLN A 801 22.75 10.47 8.19
CA GLN A 801 23.93 9.74 7.72
C GLN A 801 23.68 9.10 6.35
N LEU A 802 22.54 8.41 6.17
CA LEU A 802 22.16 7.80 4.89
C LEU A 802 22.04 8.86 3.79
N MET A 803 21.34 9.97 4.06
CA MET A 803 21.24 11.08 3.10
C MET A 803 22.60 11.70 2.78
N SER A 804 23.48 11.88 3.77
CA SER A 804 24.84 12.43 3.55
C SER A 804 25.71 11.53 2.67
N GLN A 805 25.43 10.22 2.63
CA GLN A 805 26.14 9.25 1.79
C GLN A 805 25.53 9.09 0.39
N THR A 806 24.23 9.38 0.22
CA THR A 806 23.50 9.13 -1.05
C THR A 806 23.11 10.39 -1.82
N LEU A 807 22.80 11.50 -1.14
CA LEU A 807 22.32 12.73 -1.78
C LEU A 807 23.46 13.52 -2.43
N LYS A 808 23.50 13.47 -3.76
CA LYS A 808 24.39 14.22 -4.66
C LYS A 808 23.60 15.20 -5.52
N LYS A 809 24.28 16.17 -6.12
CA LYS A 809 23.74 16.99 -7.22
C LYS A 809 23.49 16.11 -8.44
N ASP A 810 22.35 16.32 -9.11
CA ASP A 810 21.89 15.52 -10.25
C ASP A 810 21.74 14.03 -9.87
N ILE A 811 20.89 13.77 -8.86
CA ILE A 811 20.70 12.44 -8.28
C ILE A 811 20.00 11.47 -9.25
N CYS A 812 19.14 11.99 -10.11
CA CYS A 812 18.48 11.24 -11.17
C CYS A 812 19.31 11.11 -12.46
N GLU A 813 20.53 11.68 -12.50
CA GLU A 813 21.49 11.62 -13.61
C GLU A 813 20.89 12.10 -14.96
N MET A 814 20.07 13.15 -14.90
CA MET A 814 19.39 13.73 -16.06
C MET A 814 20.29 14.66 -16.87
N HIS A 815 21.33 15.23 -16.24
CA HIS A 815 22.36 16.14 -16.79
C HIS A 815 21.86 17.48 -17.39
N ALA A 816 20.64 17.54 -17.92
CA ALA A 816 20.02 18.76 -18.45
C ALA A 816 19.28 19.52 -17.33
N PRO A 817 19.64 20.79 -17.02
CA PRO A 817 18.99 21.53 -15.95
C PRO A 817 17.50 21.80 -16.14
N GLY A 818 16.99 21.69 -17.37
CA GLY A 818 15.58 21.92 -17.70
C GLY A 818 14.69 20.68 -17.70
N SER A 819 15.21 19.48 -17.41
CA SER A 819 14.40 18.25 -17.35
C SER A 819 13.30 18.38 -16.30
N GLN A 820 12.05 18.13 -16.72
CA GLN A 820 10.88 18.27 -15.87
C GLN A 820 10.57 16.97 -15.11
N VAL A 821 9.99 17.06 -13.91
CA VAL A 821 9.55 15.86 -13.15
C VAL A 821 8.53 15.04 -13.94
N SER A 822 7.68 15.69 -14.74
CA SER A 822 6.70 15.06 -15.63
C SER A 822 7.29 14.35 -16.86
N GLU A 823 8.58 14.52 -17.14
CA GLU A 823 9.29 13.87 -18.26
C GLU A 823 10.02 12.59 -17.84
N VAL A 824 10.05 12.27 -16.53
CA VAL A 824 10.81 11.15 -15.96
C VAL A 824 9.85 10.07 -15.44
N GLU A 825 10.12 8.80 -15.78
CA GLU A 825 9.33 7.70 -15.23
C GLU A 825 9.54 7.54 -13.71
N SER A 826 8.45 7.35 -12.96
CA SER A 826 8.46 7.05 -11.52
C SER A 826 9.36 5.85 -11.17
N SER A 827 9.44 4.86 -12.06
CA SER A 827 10.33 3.68 -11.98
C SER A 827 11.82 4.06 -11.89
N TRP A 828 12.24 5.14 -12.57
CA TRP A 828 13.59 5.67 -12.54
C TRP A 828 13.83 6.49 -11.27
N ILE A 829 12.83 7.27 -10.85
CA ILE A 829 12.88 8.04 -9.60
C ILE A 829 13.02 7.09 -8.41
N GLU A 830 12.25 6.01 -8.33
CA GLU A 830 12.37 4.96 -7.30
C GLU A 830 13.73 4.26 -7.30
N LYS A 831 14.38 4.13 -8.46
CA LYS A 831 15.73 3.55 -8.59
C LYS A 831 16.83 4.49 -8.09
N CYS A 832 16.70 5.80 -8.34
CA CYS A 832 17.65 6.83 -7.89
C CYS A 832 17.42 7.25 -6.43
N LEU A 833 16.17 7.20 -5.97
CA LEU A 833 15.71 7.48 -4.61
C LEU A 833 14.98 6.24 -4.07
N PRO A 834 15.72 5.21 -3.60
CA PRO A 834 15.10 4.00 -3.05
C PRO A 834 14.35 4.29 -1.72
N PRO A 835 13.45 3.39 -1.27
CA PRO A 835 12.51 3.67 -0.17
C PRO A 835 13.15 4.16 1.13
N GLU A 836 14.32 3.65 1.50
CA GLU A 836 15.09 4.15 2.67
C GLU A 836 15.54 5.61 2.53
N VAL A 837 15.87 6.07 1.32
CA VAL A 837 16.27 7.46 1.04
C VAL A 837 15.04 8.36 1.01
N GLN A 838 13.93 7.91 0.41
CA GLN A 838 12.66 8.63 0.46
C GLN A 838 12.18 8.81 1.90
N TYR A 839 12.23 7.76 2.71
CA TYR A 839 11.93 7.80 4.14
C TYR A 839 12.82 8.79 4.87
N ALA A 840 14.14 8.73 4.65
CA ALA A 840 15.08 9.64 5.27
C ALA A 840 14.81 11.11 4.88
N CYS A 841 14.49 11.37 3.60
CA CYS A 841 14.19 12.72 3.11
C CYS A 841 12.91 13.30 3.74
N LEU A 842 11.87 12.49 3.96
CA LEU A 842 10.59 12.95 4.49
C LEU A 842 10.58 13.08 6.03
N TYR A 843 11.20 12.13 6.74
CA TYR A 843 10.91 11.93 8.16
C TYR A 843 12.02 12.35 9.14
N TRP A 844 13.24 12.67 8.68
CA TRP A 844 14.37 12.97 9.57
C TRP A 844 14.10 14.10 10.58
N ILE A 845 13.41 15.17 10.16
CA ILE A 845 13.01 16.30 11.03
C ILE A 845 11.98 15.86 12.08
N GLN A 846 11.00 15.02 11.70
CA GLN A 846 10.01 14.52 12.64
C GLN A 846 10.63 13.59 13.70
N HIS A 847 11.62 12.78 13.31
CA HIS A 847 12.43 12.01 14.27
C HIS A 847 13.23 12.93 15.21
N LEU A 848 13.88 13.97 14.67
CA LEU A 848 14.62 14.95 15.50
C LEU A 848 13.71 15.69 16.50
N GLN A 849 12.47 15.99 16.12
CA GLN A 849 11.46 16.60 16.99
C GLN A 849 10.94 15.64 18.07
N ARG A 850 10.50 14.43 17.69
CA ARG A 850 9.98 13.43 18.64
C ARG A 850 11.07 12.91 19.60
N GLY A 851 12.33 12.91 19.15
CA GLY A 851 13.51 12.68 20.00
C GLY A 851 13.80 13.78 21.03
N GLY A 852 13.16 14.95 20.89
CA GLY A 852 13.47 16.15 21.63
C GLY A 852 14.75 16.82 21.12
N PHE A 853 14.70 18.13 20.86
CA PHE A 853 15.88 18.87 20.40
C PHE A 853 17.01 18.77 21.44
N GLN A 854 18.21 18.43 20.98
CA GLN A 854 19.45 18.35 21.76
C GLN A 854 20.54 19.06 20.97
N VAL A 855 21.45 19.77 21.64
CA VAL A 855 22.51 20.56 21.01
C VAL A 855 23.29 19.76 19.95
N HIS A 856 23.70 18.52 20.29
CA HIS A 856 24.41 17.63 19.37
C HIS A 856 23.58 17.25 18.12
N GLY A 857 22.27 17.04 18.26
CA GLY A 857 21.37 16.76 17.13
C GLY A 857 21.15 18.00 16.26
N GLY A 858 21.12 19.19 16.88
CA GLY A 858 21.14 20.47 16.18
C GLY A 858 22.42 20.69 15.37
N GLU A 859 23.59 20.40 15.95
CA GLU A 859 24.88 20.47 15.24
C GLU A 859 24.96 19.49 14.06
N GLU A 860 24.42 18.28 14.20
CA GLU A 860 24.33 17.30 13.11
C GLU A 860 23.42 17.79 11.98
N ALA A 861 22.21 18.24 12.32
CA ALA A 861 21.28 18.85 11.38
C ALA A 861 21.90 20.07 10.67
N HIS A 862 22.68 20.90 11.39
CA HIS A 862 23.35 22.06 10.80
C HIS A 862 24.42 21.65 9.79
N ARG A 863 25.30 20.71 10.14
CA ARG A 863 26.32 20.16 9.23
C ARG A 863 25.68 19.54 7.97
N PHE A 864 24.62 18.77 8.14
CA PHE A 864 23.87 18.18 7.03
C PHE A 864 23.28 19.25 6.11
N LEU A 865 22.55 20.22 6.68
CA LEU A 865 21.92 21.30 5.92
C LEU A 865 22.95 22.17 5.19
N GLN A 866 24.10 22.46 5.80
CA GLN A 866 25.20 23.20 5.15
C GLN A 866 25.83 22.47 3.96
N ALA A 867 25.78 21.13 3.91
CA ALA A 867 26.40 20.34 2.84
C ALA A 867 25.39 19.79 1.82
N HIS A 868 24.13 19.55 2.21
CA HIS A 868 23.14 18.83 1.39
C HIS A 868 21.74 19.48 1.31
N LEU A 869 21.49 20.69 1.82
CA LEU A 869 20.17 21.36 1.65
C LEU A 869 19.70 21.35 0.19
N LEU A 870 20.56 21.73 -0.78
CA LEU A 870 20.16 21.73 -2.19
C LEU A 870 19.97 20.31 -2.74
N HIS A 871 20.77 19.33 -2.33
CA HIS A 871 20.62 17.93 -2.75
C HIS A 871 19.31 17.31 -2.19
N TRP A 872 18.90 17.72 -0.98
CA TRP A 872 17.64 17.32 -0.34
C TRP A 872 16.43 18.00 -0.99
N LEU A 873 16.51 19.30 -1.31
CA LEU A 873 15.48 19.99 -2.10
C LEU A 873 15.37 19.40 -3.51
N GLU A 874 16.48 19.03 -4.16
CA GLU A 874 16.45 18.35 -5.46
C GLU A 874 15.72 17.00 -5.37
N ALA A 875 16.05 16.17 -4.37
CA ALA A 875 15.39 14.88 -4.15
C ALA A 875 13.89 15.03 -3.87
N LEU A 876 13.50 15.98 -3.01
CA LEU A 876 12.10 16.30 -2.74
C LEU A 876 11.38 16.84 -3.98
N GLY A 877 12.07 17.56 -4.86
CA GLY A 877 11.56 17.99 -6.17
C GLY A 877 11.20 16.79 -7.04
N TRP A 878 12.14 15.86 -7.26
CA TRP A 878 11.90 14.63 -8.02
C TRP A 878 10.78 13.75 -7.42
N MET A 879 10.62 13.73 -6.10
CA MET A 879 9.54 13.01 -5.42
C MET A 879 8.16 13.70 -5.52
N GLY A 880 8.09 14.97 -5.97
CA GLY A 880 6.88 15.79 -5.87
C GLY A 880 6.50 16.19 -4.44
N LYS A 881 7.48 16.25 -3.53
CA LYS A 881 7.33 16.37 -2.06
C LYS A 881 7.90 17.67 -1.48
N ILE A 882 7.98 18.73 -2.28
CA ILE A 882 8.42 20.06 -1.84
C ILE A 882 7.46 20.69 -0.82
N SER A 883 6.15 20.42 -0.92
CA SER A 883 5.18 20.85 0.11
C SER A 883 5.57 20.33 1.49
N GLU A 884 5.78 19.02 1.60
CA GLU A 884 6.16 18.32 2.82
C GLU A 884 7.55 18.77 3.31
N GLY A 885 8.50 18.98 2.40
CA GLY A 885 9.81 19.56 2.71
C GLY A 885 9.72 20.96 3.32
N ILE A 886 8.93 21.86 2.75
CA ILE A 886 8.71 23.22 3.27
C ILE A 886 8.02 23.17 4.65
N GLN A 887 7.05 22.28 4.85
CA GLN A 887 6.43 22.07 6.16
C GLN A 887 7.43 21.51 7.19
N ALA A 888 8.33 20.62 6.78
CA ALA A 888 9.38 20.11 7.65
C ALA A 888 10.39 21.22 8.03
N ILE A 889 10.80 22.08 7.09
CA ILE A 889 11.65 23.26 7.38
C ILE A 889 10.94 24.22 8.35
N LEU A 890 9.66 24.54 8.12
CA LEU A 890 8.84 25.36 9.03
C LEU A 890 8.78 24.76 10.44
N ALA A 891 8.54 23.45 10.53
CA ALA A 891 8.46 22.75 11.80
C ALA A 891 9.84 22.70 12.50
N LEU A 892 10.94 22.62 11.77
CA LEU A 892 12.29 22.73 12.33
C LEU A 892 12.58 24.14 12.86
N GLU A 893 12.23 25.20 12.11
CA GLU A 893 12.40 26.60 12.55
C GLU A 893 11.66 26.88 13.86
N ALA A 894 10.46 26.31 14.02
CA ALA A 894 9.65 26.41 15.23
C ALA A 894 10.21 25.63 16.44
N HIS A 895 11.11 24.65 16.23
CA HIS A 895 11.69 23.81 17.28
C HIS A 895 13.15 24.16 17.63
N VAL A 896 13.87 24.93 16.81
CA VAL A 896 15.25 25.38 17.10
C VAL A 896 15.23 26.72 17.84
N PRO A 897 15.58 26.78 19.14
CA PRO A 897 15.51 28.03 19.90
C PRO A 897 16.57 29.03 19.44
N VAL A 898 16.14 30.26 19.13
CA VAL A 898 17.01 31.35 18.66
C VAL A 898 18.20 31.61 19.59
N HIS A 899 17.99 31.45 20.91
CA HIS A 899 19.01 31.68 21.93
C HIS A 899 20.01 30.53 22.10
N GLU A 900 19.66 29.31 21.70
CA GLU A 900 20.51 28.11 21.84
C GLU A 900 21.35 27.85 20.58
N SER A 901 20.82 28.13 19.39
CA SER A 901 21.51 27.88 18.13
C SER A 901 21.22 28.98 17.09
N PRO A 902 21.65 30.23 17.32
CA PRO A 902 21.31 31.38 16.46
C PRO A 902 21.79 31.23 15.01
N THR A 903 22.94 30.59 14.78
CA THR A 903 23.47 30.32 13.43
C THR A 903 22.62 29.32 12.65
N LEU A 904 22.20 28.23 13.30
CA LEU A 904 21.28 27.24 12.72
C LEU A 904 19.90 27.86 12.48
N HIS A 905 19.36 28.63 13.43
CA HIS A 905 18.06 29.28 13.27
C HIS A 905 18.08 30.27 12.09
N ALA A 906 19.13 31.11 11.97
CA ALA A 906 19.29 32.01 10.83
C ALA A 906 19.42 31.24 9.49
N PHE A 907 20.17 30.13 9.48
CA PHE A 907 20.30 29.28 8.30
C PHE A 907 18.95 28.66 7.88
N ILE A 908 18.17 28.12 8.83
CA ILE A 908 16.86 27.53 8.56
C ILE A 908 15.89 28.60 8.04
N HIS A 909 15.90 29.80 8.62
CA HIS A 909 15.07 30.91 8.17
C HIS A 909 15.38 31.30 6.71
N ASP A 910 16.67 31.38 6.34
CA ASP A 910 17.10 31.65 4.97
C ASP A 910 16.79 30.46 4.03
N ALA A 911 16.89 29.22 4.50
CA ALA A 911 16.48 28.01 3.78
C ALA A 911 14.97 28.00 3.47
N ARG A 912 14.13 28.40 4.45
CA ARG A 912 12.69 28.58 4.24
C ARG A 912 12.41 29.67 3.21
N ARG A 913 13.05 30.84 3.36
CA ARG A 913 12.93 31.95 2.39
C ARG A 913 13.32 31.49 0.98
N PHE A 914 14.41 30.73 0.85
CA PHE A 914 14.89 30.16 -0.41
C PHE A 914 13.91 29.16 -1.03
N ALA A 915 13.44 28.17 -0.26
CA ALA A 915 12.59 27.09 -0.74
C ALA A 915 11.18 27.58 -1.14
N ILE A 916 10.59 28.50 -0.36
CA ILE A 916 9.27 29.08 -0.68
C ILE A 916 9.35 30.00 -1.90
N TYR A 917 10.38 30.84 -2.00
CA TYR A 917 10.52 31.80 -3.10
C TYR A 917 10.75 31.13 -4.46
N ASN A 918 11.50 30.03 -4.49
CA ASN A 918 11.83 29.30 -5.72
C ASN A 918 10.95 28.05 -5.93
N ARG A 919 9.82 27.95 -5.21
CA ARG A 919 9.03 26.72 -5.12
C ARG A 919 8.65 26.11 -6.48
N SER A 920 8.04 26.89 -7.38
CA SER A 920 7.60 26.40 -8.70
C SER A 920 8.76 25.83 -9.53
N VAL A 921 9.92 26.49 -9.48
CA VAL A 921 11.14 26.07 -10.17
C VAL A 921 11.67 24.73 -9.66
N ILE A 922 11.64 24.50 -8.34
CA ILE A 922 12.12 23.24 -7.73
C ILE A 922 11.10 22.11 -7.94
N GLU A 923 9.80 22.40 -7.91
CA GLU A 923 8.73 21.43 -8.18
C GLU A 923 8.65 20.99 -9.66
N GLN A 924 8.96 21.89 -10.60
CA GLN A 924 8.91 21.59 -12.04
C GLN A 924 10.21 20.94 -12.55
N ALA A 925 11.37 21.52 -12.25
CA ALA A 925 12.66 21.09 -12.80
C ALA A 925 13.77 21.14 -11.73
N PRO A 926 13.93 20.09 -10.89
CA PRO A 926 14.67 20.17 -9.63
C PRO A 926 16.14 20.62 -9.75
N ILE A 927 16.79 20.34 -10.88
CA ILE A 927 18.19 20.75 -11.17
C ILE A 927 18.31 22.28 -11.36
N GLN A 928 17.23 22.99 -11.66
CA GLN A 928 17.21 24.47 -11.64
C GLN A 928 17.48 25.04 -10.23
N SER A 929 17.45 24.23 -9.17
CA SER A 929 17.93 24.61 -7.83
C SER A 929 19.32 25.26 -7.87
N TYR A 930 20.24 24.73 -8.70
CA TYR A 930 21.62 25.23 -8.83
C TYR A 930 21.80 26.26 -9.94
N CYS A 931 21.02 26.14 -11.02
CA CYS A 931 21.20 26.89 -12.26
C CYS A 931 20.34 28.16 -12.34
N SER A 932 19.27 28.24 -11.55
CA SER A 932 18.38 29.40 -11.46
C SER A 932 18.20 29.84 -10.00
N ALA A 933 17.59 29.01 -9.14
CA ALA A 933 17.16 29.41 -7.80
C ALA A 933 18.30 29.99 -6.95
N LEU A 934 19.43 29.29 -6.89
CA LEU A 934 20.65 29.72 -6.18
C LEU A 934 21.25 31.04 -6.71
N ILE A 935 21.03 31.34 -7.98
CA ILE A 935 21.64 32.47 -8.70
C ILE A 935 20.75 33.71 -8.66
N PHE A 936 19.43 33.52 -8.60
CA PHE A 936 18.43 34.58 -8.42
C PHE A 936 18.07 34.86 -6.95
N ALA A 937 18.46 33.99 -6.01
CA ALA A 937 18.41 34.26 -4.57
C ALA A 937 19.15 35.56 -4.18
N ALA A 938 18.69 36.21 -3.12
CA ALA A 938 19.23 37.51 -2.66
C ALA A 938 20.75 37.47 -2.44
N GLU A 939 21.44 38.59 -2.71
CA GLU A 939 22.92 38.64 -2.73
C GLU A 939 23.56 38.17 -1.42
N LYS A 940 22.96 38.51 -0.27
CA LYS A 940 23.38 38.13 1.09
C LYS A 940 22.53 37.00 1.69
N SER A 941 21.96 36.12 0.85
CA SER A 941 21.37 34.86 1.32
C SER A 941 22.47 33.95 1.85
N ILE A 942 22.28 33.42 3.07
CA ILE A 942 23.16 32.44 3.70
C ILE A 942 23.25 31.18 2.83
N ILE A 943 22.13 30.77 2.20
CA ILE A 943 22.10 29.64 1.28
C ILE A 943 22.92 29.94 0.02
N ARG A 944 22.77 31.15 -0.56
CA ARG A 944 23.57 31.59 -1.72
C ARG A 944 25.07 31.59 -1.44
N GLU A 945 25.49 32.08 -0.26
CA GLU A 945 26.89 32.09 0.16
C GLU A 945 27.41 30.66 0.41
N THR A 946 26.67 29.85 1.16
CA THR A 946 27.04 28.46 1.51
C THR A 946 27.26 27.60 0.27
N PHE A 947 26.34 27.69 -0.70
CA PHE A 947 26.34 26.84 -1.89
C PHE A 947 26.95 27.48 -3.14
N GLU A 948 27.66 28.62 -3.04
CA GLU A 948 28.19 29.33 -4.22
C GLU A 948 28.98 28.43 -5.19
N LYS A 949 29.70 27.43 -4.66
CA LYS A 949 30.49 26.45 -5.44
C LYS A 949 29.65 25.47 -6.27
N CYS A 950 28.35 25.37 -6.01
CA CYS A 950 27.41 24.53 -6.75
C CYS A 950 26.84 25.22 -8.00
N ILE A 951 27.02 26.54 -8.12
CA ILE A 951 26.68 27.34 -9.31
C ILE A 951 27.50 26.80 -10.50
N PRO A 952 26.87 26.51 -11.66
CA PRO A 952 27.60 26.07 -12.84
C PRO A 952 28.62 27.11 -13.34
N THR A 953 29.84 26.65 -13.64
CA THR A 953 30.96 27.51 -14.09
C THR A 953 30.74 28.16 -15.45
N TRP A 954 29.80 27.66 -16.27
CA TRP A 954 29.40 28.27 -17.55
C TRP A 954 28.55 29.54 -17.38
N ILE A 955 28.14 29.88 -16.15
CA ILE A 955 27.39 31.12 -15.85
C ILE A 955 28.39 32.21 -15.44
N GLU A 956 29.14 32.72 -16.43
CA GLU A 956 30.19 33.73 -16.23
C GLU A 956 29.66 35.04 -15.62
N ARG A 957 28.40 35.41 -15.95
CA ARG A 957 27.79 36.68 -15.54
C ARG A 957 26.54 36.46 -14.71
N LYS A 958 26.71 36.49 -13.38
CA LYS A 958 25.60 36.47 -12.41
C LYS A 958 24.63 37.66 -12.63
N PRO A 959 23.32 37.48 -12.45
CA PRO A 959 22.32 38.54 -12.59
C PRO A 959 22.42 39.57 -11.46
N ARG A 960 21.89 40.77 -11.69
CA ARG A 960 21.69 41.77 -10.63
C ARG A 960 20.41 41.44 -9.87
N VAL A 961 20.56 41.16 -8.57
CA VAL A 961 19.46 40.82 -7.64
C VAL A 961 19.41 41.83 -6.49
N GLN A 962 18.41 41.72 -5.62
CA GLN A 962 18.35 42.53 -4.40
C GLN A 962 19.35 42.02 -3.36
N ALA A 963 19.91 42.94 -2.54
CA ALA A 963 20.92 42.60 -1.55
C ALA A 963 20.39 41.71 -0.41
N HIS A 964 19.08 41.78 -0.13
CA HIS A 964 18.36 41.02 0.87
C HIS A 964 17.04 40.52 0.28
N TRP A 965 16.40 39.53 0.89
CA TRP A 965 15.07 39.06 0.48
C TRP A 965 14.02 40.18 0.57
N SER A 966 13.10 40.20 -0.38
CA SER A 966 11.98 41.15 -0.41
C SER A 966 10.81 40.67 0.47
N ALA A 967 9.81 41.54 0.65
CA ALA A 967 8.57 41.19 1.35
C ALA A 967 7.75 40.09 0.63
N ALA A 968 7.92 39.91 -0.68
CA ALA A 968 7.28 38.83 -1.42
C ALA A 968 7.85 37.47 -0.96
N LEU A 969 6.96 36.54 -0.58
CA LEU A 969 7.33 35.20 -0.12
C LEU A 969 7.46 34.21 -1.29
N GLN A 970 6.46 34.19 -2.17
CA GLN A 970 6.32 33.30 -3.31
C GLN A 970 5.60 34.04 -4.45
N THR A 971 5.91 33.71 -5.71
CA THR A 971 5.07 34.07 -6.87
C THR A 971 4.09 32.92 -7.16
N LEU A 972 2.82 33.22 -7.41
CA LEU A 972 1.85 32.24 -7.87
C LEU A 972 1.74 32.32 -9.39
N GLU A 973 1.91 31.18 -10.05
CA GLU A 973 2.02 31.03 -11.51
C GLU A 973 1.00 29.97 -11.95
N GLY A 974 0.35 30.16 -13.11
CA GLY A 974 -0.65 29.21 -13.60
C GLY A 974 -1.59 29.75 -14.69
N HIS A 975 -1.86 31.06 -14.67
CA HIS A 975 -2.56 31.73 -15.78
C HIS A 975 -1.66 31.88 -17.01
N SER A 976 -2.27 31.82 -18.19
CA SER A 976 -1.63 31.91 -19.51
C SER A 976 -1.81 33.26 -20.21
N ASP A 977 -2.62 34.15 -19.62
CA ASP A 977 -2.76 35.56 -20.01
C ASP A 977 -2.77 36.45 -18.75
N SER A 978 -3.04 37.73 -18.92
CA SER A 978 -2.88 38.77 -17.92
C SER A 978 -3.95 38.68 -16.83
N VAL A 979 -3.50 38.48 -15.58
CA VAL A 979 -4.35 38.54 -14.39
C VAL A 979 -4.92 39.95 -14.24
N ASN A 980 -6.25 40.05 -14.20
CA ASN A 980 -7.00 41.31 -14.11
C ASN A 980 -7.65 41.54 -12.73
N SER A 981 -7.78 40.49 -11.92
CA SER A 981 -8.41 40.53 -10.60
C SER A 981 -7.75 39.52 -9.65
N VAL A 982 -7.69 39.85 -8.36
CA VAL A 982 -7.25 38.96 -7.27
C VAL A 982 -8.10 39.25 -6.03
N ALA A 983 -8.57 38.20 -5.36
CA ALA A 983 -9.37 38.29 -4.12
C ALA A 983 -8.91 37.23 -3.11
N PHE A 984 -8.95 37.58 -1.82
CA PHE A 984 -8.71 36.64 -0.71
C PHE A 984 -10.02 36.05 -0.19
N SER A 985 -9.97 34.86 0.39
CA SER A 985 -11.11 34.30 1.13
C SER A 985 -11.37 35.08 2.44
N PRO A 986 -12.61 35.08 2.98
CA PRO A 986 -12.93 35.77 4.23
C PRO A 986 -12.22 35.26 5.50
N ASP A 987 -11.38 34.23 5.38
CA ASP A 987 -10.56 33.65 6.45
C ASP A 987 -9.05 33.77 6.17
N ASP A 988 -8.65 34.54 5.16
CA ASP A 988 -7.28 34.82 4.70
C ASP A 988 -6.44 33.58 4.31
N LYS A 989 -7.05 32.39 4.15
CA LYS A 989 -6.33 31.14 3.82
C LYS A 989 -6.19 30.85 2.32
N GLN A 990 -7.07 31.40 1.49
CA GLN A 990 -7.11 31.16 0.05
C GLN A 990 -7.01 32.49 -0.70
N VAL A 991 -6.51 32.40 -1.94
CA VAL A 991 -6.51 33.49 -2.90
C VAL A 991 -7.01 32.97 -4.24
N VAL A 992 -7.87 33.74 -4.89
CA VAL A 992 -8.42 33.46 -6.22
C VAL A 992 -8.01 34.60 -7.14
N SER A 993 -7.50 34.26 -8.31
CA SER A 993 -7.14 35.20 -9.39
C SER A 993 -8.02 34.95 -10.61
N GLY A 994 -8.26 36.00 -11.40
CA GLY A 994 -9.00 35.93 -12.67
C GLY A 994 -8.22 36.60 -13.80
N SER A 995 -8.29 36.01 -14.99
CA SER A 995 -7.39 36.25 -16.12
C SER A 995 -8.13 36.42 -17.45
N TYR A 996 -7.44 36.94 -18.47
CA TYR A 996 -7.96 37.03 -19.84
C TYR A 996 -7.99 35.67 -20.58
N ASP A 997 -7.31 34.65 -20.07
CA ASP A 997 -7.38 33.27 -20.59
C ASP A 997 -8.73 32.57 -20.32
N LYS A 998 -9.61 33.23 -19.55
CA LYS A 998 -10.96 32.79 -19.13
C LYS A 998 -10.96 31.78 -17.97
N THR A 999 -9.90 31.80 -17.15
CA THR A 999 -9.88 31.25 -15.79
C THR A 999 -9.88 32.36 -14.75
#